data_AF-A0A1E1LKV4-F1
#
_entry.id   AF-A0A1E1LKV4-F1
#
_cell.length_a   1.000
_cell.length_b   1.000
_cell.length_c   1.000
_cell.angle_alpha   90.00
_cell.angle_beta   90.00
_cell.angle_gamma   90.00
#
_symmetry.space_group_name_H-M   'P 1'
#
loop_
_entity.id
_entity.type
_entity.pdbx_description
1 polymer ?
#
loop_
_entity_poly.entity_id
_entity_poly.type
_entity_poly.pdbx_seq_one_letter_code
_entity_poly.pdbx_strand_id
1 'polypeptide(L)'
;MPLPKLSPLQSRLAASLFASIMLLLLYLFLSVPNFAYAADVDSIQSEDHNHEQLKHFPLLDDYHELDLRGEEYESEFFGLDRSIIGRATTQPTPLVNNRIEDTNIPLGQSFFYVFTNASLWGNKSAATPGLPSQIKLNNRRLVRSDDPIYRLEAEIGNDEEESELMRRQGRPGPGTNRTLYITVTTCDQPTTNKTTTPPPQLKLYVSQSPNNTNPGPGQDSKLQEVITLEGGYALHEVNATGDVYMSIHAQNATEYSTGVYSAQIAASIDAPFHTYWNSTDPNLFLADSDDFSALLYTDPFTSDATNTSLFAKWMDRAPPYVIFASDATDTSLVGVERSYCGLKTKAQVQASRPGQTISNIVTGMTSIGNLTLPRQQFFVNGLAAGKRYNVMLAMEGNSTNSGNFVVGGGGQVFKQTQFSMLQDGNCAVIYDLAFCDQTAYAVPSNPNIFPNMSALAGFYDNATQSSFANFEKVLAQIPCETTQSAQYSLARNCEHCRQAYKSWLCAVSIPRCTDFTKGSPWLQRRAMGQPFPNGTFLPARDREIAKLTSGINASRSARIDEILVPGPYKEILPCDELCFNLVRSCPAAMGFNCPQAGDIGFAESYGVFPQLPGDDSGRILNTTCNNPGTIYYMSAGGLELPSIMLMGLCMLGFLFI
;
A
#
# COMPACT_ATOMS: atom_id res chain seq x y z
N MET A 1 40.95 36.51 -24.86
CA MET A 1 40.43 35.84 -26.06
C MET A 1 39.36 36.74 -26.68
N PRO A 2 39.45 37.11 -27.96
CA PRO A 2 38.40 37.90 -28.61
C PRO A 2 37.15 37.02 -28.83
N LEU A 3 35.98 37.53 -28.46
CA LEU A 3 34.69 36.86 -28.68
C LEU A 3 34.48 36.60 -30.19
N PRO A 4 34.03 35.40 -30.59
CA PRO A 4 33.84 35.07 -32.00
C PRO A 4 32.75 35.96 -32.61
N LYS A 5 33.03 36.55 -33.77
CA LYS A 5 32.05 37.31 -34.56
C LYS A 5 31.04 36.33 -35.15
N LEU A 6 29.84 36.28 -34.57
CA LEU A 6 28.71 35.53 -35.12
C LEU A 6 28.26 36.15 -36.44
N SER A 7 27.97 35.31 -37.43
CA SER A 7 27.35 35.75 -38.68
C SER A 7 25.97 36.38 -38.41
N PRO A 8 25.49 37.31 -39.25
CA PRO A 8 24.19 37.96 -39.06
C PRO A 8 23.00 36.97 -39.00
N LEU A 9 23.14 35.78 -39.60
CA LEU A 9 22.14 34.71 -39.50
C LEU A 9 22.15 34.03 -38.12
N GLN A 10 23.33 33.76 -37.56
CA GLN A 10 23.49 33.16 -36.22
C GLN A 10 23.06 34.12 -35.10
N SER A 11 23.29 35.42 -35.29
CA SER A 11 22.81 36.45 -34.36
C SER A 11 21.28 36.51 -34.31
N ARG A 12 20.61 36.36 -35.46
CA ARG A 12 19.14 36.32 -35.55
C ARG A 12 18.55 35.07 -34.91
N LEU A 13 19.18 33.91 -35.09
CA LEU A 13 18.76 32.65 -34.45
C LEU A 13 18.96 32.71 -32.92
N ALA A 14 20.10 33.23 -32.46
CA ALA A 14 20.38 33.40 -31.04
C ALA A 14 19.38 34.37 -30.39
N ALA A 15 19.07 35.48 -31.06
CA ALA A 15 18.07 36.44 -30.60
C ALA A 15 16.66 35.84 -30.56
N SER A 16 16.25 35.05 -31.56
CA SER A 16 14.94 34.39 -31.55
C SER A 16 14.84 33.33 -30.45
N LEU A 17 15.90 32.53 -30.25
CA LEU A 17 15.93 31.51 -29.20
C LEU A 17 15.83 32.14 -27.80
N PHE A 18 16.57 33.23 -27.56
CA PHE A 18 16.54 33.94 -26.29
C PHE A 18 15.17 34.57 -26.02
N ALA A 19 14.52 35.13 -27.06
CA ALA A 19 13.17 35.66 -26.97
C ALA A 19 12.14 34.56 -26.65
N SER A 20 12.26 33.38 -27.27
CA SER A 20 11.38 32.24 -26.99
C SER A 20 11.53 31.71 -25.55
N ILE A 21 12.78 31.64 -25.05
CA ILE A 21 13.07 31.21 -23.66
C ILE A 21 12.50 32.22 -22.67
N MET A 22 12.63 33.53 -22.94
CA MET A 22 12.06 34.57 -22.09
C MET A 22 10.52 34.52 -22.06
N LEU A 23 9.87 34.26 -23.19
CA LEU A 23 8.42 34.08 -23.28
C LEU A 23 7.94 32.85 -22.51
N LEU A 24 8.69 31.75 -22.57
CA LEU A 24 8.39 30.54 -21.80
C LEU A 24 8.50 30.79 -20.29
N LEU A 25 9.54 31.52 -19.86
CA LEU A 25 9.70 31.92 -18.45
C LEU A 25 8.56 32.84 -17.99
N LEU A 26 8.15 33.81 -18.81
CA LEU A 26 7.03 34.71 -18.51
C LEU A 26 5.70 33.95 -18.39
N TYR A 27 5.46 32.98 -19.28
CA TYR A 27 4.30 32.11 -19.22
C TYR A 27 4.30 31.25 -17.95
N LEU A 28 5.46 30.70 -17.55
CA LEU A 28 5.60 29.93 -16.32
C LEU A 28 5.42 30.80 -15.07
N PHE A 29 5.90 32.04 -15.07
CA PHE A 29 5.69 32.97 -13.94
C PHE A 29 4.23 33.41 -13.78
N LEU A 30 3.48 33.56 -14.89
CA LEU A 30 2.08 33.99 -14.88
C LEU A 30 1.08 32.86 -14.63
N SER A 31 1.50 31.60 -14.79
CA SER A 31 0.64 30.41 -14.61
C SER A 31 0.74 29.76 -13.23
N VAL A 32 1.55 30.31 -12.31
CA VAL A 32 1.58 29.89 -10.90
C VAL A 32 0.57 30.72 -10.11
N PRO A 33 -0.51 30.12 -9.56
CA PRO A 33 -1.45 30.85 -8.72
C PRO A 33 -0.80 31.09 -7.35
N ASN A 34 -0.31 32.30 -7.11
CA ASN A 34 0.08 32.74 -5.78
C ASN A 34 -1.15 33.21 -5.00
N PHE A 35 -1.50 32.43 -3.98
CA PHE A 35 -2.17 32.78 -2.71
C PHE A 35 -3.02 34.07 -2.67
N ALA A 36 -4.34 33.91 -2.71
CA ALA A 36 -5.27 34.86 -2.11
C ALA A 36 -5.57 34.40 -0.67
N TYR A 37 -5.04 35.13 0.30
CA TYR A 37 -5.38 35.00 1.72
C TYR A 37 -6.63 35.86 1.97
N ALA A 38 -7.78 35.23 2.18
CA ALA A 38 -8.97 35.91 2.68
C ALA A 38 -8.94 35.83 4.21
N ALA A 39 -8.61 36.94 4.85
CA ALA A 39 -8.94 37.17 6.25
C ALA A 39 -10.38 37.71 6.28
N ASP A 40 -11.28 36.98 6.93
CA ASP A 40 -12.58 37.50 7.32
C ASP A 40 -12.80 37.34 8.82
N VAL A 41 -13.55 38.31 9.32
CA VAL A 41 -13.54 38.89 10.65
C VAL A 41 -14.57 38.22 11.56
N ASP A 42 -14.29 38.32 12.86
CA ASP A 42 -15.18 38.07 14.00
C ASP A 42 -16.66 38.41 13.76
N SER A 43 -17.54 37.51 14.17
CA SER A 43 -18.91 37.87 14.54
C SER A 43 -19.16 37.53 16.01
N ILE A 44 -19.48 38.59 16.75
CA ILE A 44 -19.83 38.60 18.18
C ILE A 44 -21.37 38.52 18.31
N GLN A 45 -21.83 37.64 19.21
CA GLN A 45 -23.12 37.57 19.93
C GLN A 45 -24.39 37.18 19.13
N SER A 46 -25.34 36.41 19.70
CA SER A 46 -25.91 36.54 21.05
C SER A 46 -26.17 35.25 21.85
N GLU A 47 -26.22 35.50 23.14
CA GLU A 47 -26.63 34.75 24.32
C GLU A 47 -28.03 34.07 24.30
N ASP A 48 -28.06 32.96 25.04
CA ASP A 48 -29.06 32.51 26.04
C ASP A 48 -30.37 31.81 25.60
N HIS A 49 -30.50 30.53 26.01
CA HIS A 49 -31.40 30.08 27.09
C HIS A 49 -31.51 28.54 27.18
N ASN A 50 -31.00 28.02 28.31
CA ASN A 50 -31.55 26.95 29.17
C ASN A 50 -32.22 25.70 28.54
N HIS A 51 -31.64 24.51 28.80
CA HIS A 51 -32.20 23.63 29.84
C HIS A 51 -31.24 22.51 30.31
N GLU A 52 -30.97 22.57 31.62
CA GLU A 52 -30.85 21.54 32.67
C GLU A 52 -30.01 20.27 32.49
N GLN A 53 -28.90 20.28 33.24
CA GLN A 53 -28.31 19.12 33.90
C GLN A 53 -29.19 18.59 35.02
N LEU A 54 -29.38 17.26 35.07
CA LEU A 54 -29.61 16.55 36.33
C LEU A 54 -28.64 15.36 36.43
N LYS A 55 -27.72 15.46 37.39
CA LYS A 55 -27.00 14.35 38.00
C LYS A 55 -27.93 13.71 39.04
N HIS A 56 -28.07 12.38 39.06
CA HIS A 56 -27.70 11.52 40.20
C HIS A 56 -28.01 10.03 39.95
N PHE A 57 -26.98 9.19 40.15
CA PHE A 57 -27.04 7.77 40.56
C PHE A 57 -27.47 7.68 42.05
N PRO A 58 -28.07 6.56 42.55
CA PRO A 58 -27.29 5.33 42.81
C PRO A 58 -28.02 3.96 42.78
N LEU A 59 -27.20 2.92 42.60
CA LEU A 59 -27.21 1.56 43.18
C LEU A 59 -28.54 0.87 43.55
N LEU A 60 -28.74 -0.33 43.01
CA LEU A 60 -28.87 -1.53 43.86
C LEU A 60 -28.38 -2.81 43.16
N ASP A 61 -27.61 -3.62 43.90
CA ASP A 61 -27.27 -5.02 43.64
C ASP A 61 -28.50 -5.91 43.46
N ASP A 62 -28.43 -6.94 42.61
CA ASP A 62 -28.31 -8.33 43.08
C ASP A 62 -28.21 -9.36 41.93
N TYR A 63 -27.25 -10.28 42.13
CA TYR A 63 -27.09 -11.66 41.68
C TYR A 63 -28.05 -12.26 40.64
N HIS A 64 -27.48 -12.91 39.60
CA HIS A 64 -27.67 -14.34 39.38
C HIS A 64 -26.54 -14.96 38.53
N GLU A 65 -25.81 -15.84 39.20
CA GLU A 65 -24.93 -16.88 38.69
C GLU A 65 -25.77 -17.96 37.97
N LEU A 66 -25.44 -18.28 36.71
CA LEU A 66 -25.94 -19.46 36.01
C LEU A 66 -24.80 -20.04 35.17
N ASP A 67 -24.21 -21.10 35.73
CA ASP A 67 -23.22 -21.96 35.10
C ASP A 67 -23.92 -23.12 34.36
N LEU A 68 -23.24 -23.60 33.31
CA LEU A 68 -23.39 -24.90 32.61
C LEU A 68 -24.68 -25.23 31.84
N ARG A 69 -24.58 -25.19 30.50
CA ARG A 69 -24.77 -26.40 29.67
C ARG A 69 -24.18 -26.20 28.27
N GLY A 70 -23.26 -27.10 27.90
CA GLY A 70 -22.78 -27.22 26.53
C GLY A 70 -23.89 -27.74 25.62
N GLU A 71 -24.06 -27.09 24.48
CA GLU A 71 -24.71 -27.69 23.32
C GLU A 71 -23.63 -28.07 22.32
N GLU A 72 -23.34 -29.36 22.28
CA GLU A 72 -22.71 -30.01 21.14
C GLU A 72 -23.62 -29.79 19.92
N TYR A 73 -23.15 -29.01 18.95
CA TYR A 73 -23.78 -28.94 17.64
C TYR A 73 -23.49 -30.24 16.89
N GLU A 74 -24.42 -31.21 16.97
CA GLU A 74 -24.47 -32.32 16.04
C GLU A 74 -24.93 -31.82 14.67
N SER A 75 -24.14 -32.11 13.64
CA SER A 75 -24.54 -31.87 12.26
C SER A 75 -25.47 -32.98 11.81
N GLU A 76 -26.74 -32.65 11.51
CA GLU A 76 -27.63 -33.54 10.78
C GLU A 76 -27.11 -33.72 9.34
N PHE A 77 -26.34 -34.78 9.13
CA PHE A 77 -26.08 -35.33 7.81
C PHE A 77 -27.28 -36.19 7.38
N PHE A 78 -28.23 -35.59 6.68
CA PHE A 78 -29.24 -36.33 5.92
C PHE A 78 -28.75 -36.56 4.48
N GLY A 79 -28.37 -37.82 4.18
CA GLY A 79 -28.34 -38.35 2.81
C GLY A 79 -26.98 -38.31 2.10
N LEU A 80 -26.21 -39.39 2.26
CA LEU A 80 -25.02 -39.73 1.48
C LEU A 80 -25.24 -39.68 -0.04
N ASP A 81 -24.27 -39.15 -0.79
CA ASP A 81 -23.48 -40.00 -1.70
C ASP A 81 -22.07 -39.45 -1.97
N ARG A 82 -21.04 -40.25 -1.65
CA ARG A 82 -19.64 -39.99 -2.04
C ARG A 82 -19.45 -40.45 -3.48
N SER A 83 -20.06 -39.76 -4.43
CA SER A 83 -19.81 -39.86 -5.88
C SER A 83 -20.75 -38.92 -6.63
N ILE A 84 -20.48 -37.62 -6.63
CA ILE A 84 -21.17 -36.69 -7.55
C ILE A 84 -20.14 -36.09 -8.50
N ILE A 85 -19.81 -36.88 -9.53
CA ILE A 85 -19.64 -36.29 -10.86
C ILE A 85 -21.04 -35.79 -11.21
N GLY A 86 -21.32 -34.52 -10.95
CA GLY A 86 -22.60 -33.91 -11.26
C GLY A 86 -22.90 -34.09 -12.73
N ARG A 87 -23.97 -34.82 -13.06
CA ARG A 87 -24.55 -34.74 -14.41
C ARG A 87 -24.84 -33.26 -14.67
N ALA A 88 -24.29 -32.72 -15.76
CA ALA A 88 -24.64 -31.40 -16.26
C ALA A 88 -26.16 -31.36 -16.49
N THR A 89 -26.90 -30.79 -15.54
CA THR A 89 -28.30 -30.47 -15.77
C THR A 89 -28.35 -29.35 -16.78
N THR A 90 -29.12 -29.51 -17.85
CA THR A 90 -29.33 -28.46 -18.86
C THR A 90 -30.16 -27.29 -18.32
N GLN A 91 -30.62 -27.36 -17.07
CA GLN A 91 -31.33 -26.28 -16.40
C GLN A 91 -30.34 -25.36 -15.68
N PRO A 92 -30.43 -24.04 -15.90
CA PRO A 92 -29.60 -23.07 -15.20
C PRO A 92 -29.88 -23.05 -13.70
N THR A 93 -28.82 -22.95 -12.90
CA THR A 93 -28.91 -22.80 -11.44
C THR A 93 -29.29 -21.36 -11.07
N PRO A 94 -30.32 -21.12 -10.23
CA PRO A 94 -30.71 -19.76 -9.88
C PRO A 94 -29.69 -19.12 -8.93
N LEU A 95 -29.21 -17.92 -9.30
CA LEU A 95 -28.36 -17.09 -8.46
C LEU A 95 -29.18 -16.19 -7.54
N VAL A 96 -28.66 -15.96 -6.34
CA VAL A 96 -29.28 -15.09 -5.31
C VAL A 96 -28.41 -13.85 -5.11
N ASN A 97 -29.07 -12.71 -4.84
CA ASN A 97 -28.39 -11.44 -4.64
C ASN A 97 -27.34 -11.52 -3.52
N ASN A 98 -26.09 -11.12 -3.82
CA ASN A 98 -24.94 -11.17 -2.91
C ASN A 98 -24.64 -12.56 -2.34
N ARG A 99 -24.91 -13.64 -3.07
CA ARG A 99 -24.54 -15.00 -2.67
C ARG A 99 -23.55 -15.60 -3.65
N ILE A 100 -22.52 -16.26 -3.14
CA ILE A 100 -21.61 -17.07 -3.97
C ILE A 100 -22.24 -18.41 -4.31
N GLU A 101 -21.98 -18.87 -5.53
CA GLU A 101 -22.08 -20.27 -5.91
C GLU A 101 -20.68 -20.77 -6.27
N ASP A 102 -20.22 -21.80 -5.55
CA ASP A 102 -18.96 -22.50 -5.82
C ASP A 102 -19.20 -23.60 -6.86
N THR A 103 -18.35 -23.70 -7.87
CA THR A 103 -18.51 -24.73 -8.91
C THR A 103 -17.19 -25.25 -9.42
N ASN A 104 -17.09 -26.58 -9.48
CA ASN A 104 -15.98 -27.29 -10.11
C ASN A 104 -16.27 -27.48 -11.60
N ILE A 105 -15.38 -27.00 -12.45
CA ILE A 105 -15.58 -26.93 -13.90
C ILE A 105 -14.51 -27.79 -14.59
N PRO A 106 -14.88 -28.97 -15.11
CA PRO A 106 -13.98 -29.78 -15.93
C PRO A 106 -13.67 -29.09 -17.28
N LEU A 107 -12.51 -29.41 -17.84
CA LEU A 107 -12.10 -28.91 -19.16
C LEU A 107 -13.13 -29.26 -20.24
N GLY A 108 -13.45 -28.28 -21.09
CA GLY A 108 -14.41 -28.41 -22.19
C GLY A 108 -15.88 -28.36 -21.76
N GLN A 109 -16.19 -28.19 -20.47
CA GLN A 109 -17.57 -28.13 -19.97
C GLN A 109 -18.00 -26.69 -19.63
N SER A 110 -19.32 -26.50 -19.56
CA SER A 110 -19.96 -25.26 -19.13
C SER A 110 -20.97 -25.53 -18.01
N PHE A 111 -21.05 -24.62 -17.05
CA PHE A 111 -22.09 -24.61 -16.02
C PHE A 111 -22.97 -23.39 -16.18
N PHE A 112 -24.29 -23.59 -16.17
CA PHE A 112 -25.29 -22.59 -16.50
C PHE A 112 -25.98 -22.05 -15.25
N TYR A 113 -26.23 -20.74 -15.24
CA TYR A 113 -26.85 -20.01 -14.16
C TYR A 113 -27.90 -19.03 -14.68
N VAL A 114 -28.84 -18.64 -13.83
CA VAL A 114 -29.85 -17.63 -14.14
C VAL A 114 -30.02 -16.67 -12.97
N PHE A 115 -29.99 -15.37 -13.23
CA PHE A 115 -30.47 -14.37 -12.28
C PHE A 115 -31.88 -13.98 -12.70
N THR A 116 -32.87 -14.39 -11.91
CA THR A 116 -34.27 -14.24 -12.28
C THR A 116 -34.73 -12.79 -12.21
N ASN A 117 -35.74 -12.44 -13.00
CA ASN A 117 -36.41 -11.15 -12.98
C ASN A 117 -36.98 -10.83 -11.58
N ALA A 118 -37.44 -11.84 -10.85
CA ALA A 118 -37.88 -11.68 -9.46
C ALA A 118 -36.73 -11.25 -8.54
N SER A 119 -35.53 -11.83 -8.70
CA SER A 119 -34.32 -11.43 -7.98
C SER A 119 -33.85 -10.03 -8.41
N LEU A 120 -33.93 -9.72 -9.70
CA LEU A 120 -33.55 -8.41 -10.27
C LEU A 120 -34.37 -7.28 -9.64
N TRP A 121 -35.68 -7.44 -9.52
CA TRP A 121 -36.53 -6.43 -8.89
C TRP A 121 -36.73 -6.64 -7.38
N GLY A 122 -35.90 -7.50 -6.77
CA GLY A 122 -35.86 -7.70 -5.33
C GLY A 122 -35.38 -6.47 -4.56
N ASN A 123 -35.59 -6.50 -3.25
CA ASN A 123 -35.11 -5.45 -2.35
C ASN A 123 -33.58 -5.43 -2.34
N LYS A 124 -33.01 -4.22 -2.22
CA LYS A 124 -31.58 -4.05 -1.97
C LYS A 124 -31.20 -4.61 -0.60
N SER A 125 -29.95 -5.03 -0.46
CA SER A 125 -29.43 -5.53 0.81
C SER A 125 -29.30 -4.41 1.84
N ALA A 126 -29.33 -4.76 3.13
CA ALA A 126 -29.14 -3.79 4.20
C ALA A 126 -27.73 -3.17 4.14
N ALA A 127 -27.62 -1.90 4.52
CA ALA A 127 -26.33 -1.24 4.66
C ALA A 127 -25.48 -1.98 5.71
N THR A 128 -24.24 -2.30 5.34
CA THR A 128 -23.29 -2.97 6.23
C THR A 128 -22.50 -1.92 7.02
N PRO A 129 -22.08 -2.20 8.27
CA PRO A 129 -21.20 -1.30 9.02
C PRO A 129 -19.96 -0.96 8.19
N GLY A 130 -19.51 0.29 8.24
CA GLY A 130 -18.40 0.77 7.43
C GLY A 130 -17.11 0.99 8.16
N LEU A 131 -16.08 1.28 7.36
CA LEU A 131 -14.82 1.83 7.83
C LEU A 131 -15.04 3.23 8.45
N PRO A 132 -14.17 3.68 9.37
CA PRO A 132 -14.31 5.00 10.01
C PRO A 132 -14.43 6.17 9.03
N SER A 133 -13.79 6.05 7.85
CA SER A 133 -13.94 6.94 6.71
C SER A 133 -13.72 6.18 5.41
N GLN A 134 -14.09 6.78 4.28
CA GLN A 134 -13.68 6.27 2.97
C GLN A 134 -12.16 6.34 2.84
N ILE A 135 -11.53 5.24 2.43
CA ILE A 135 -10.10 5.20 2.15
C ILE A 135 -9.86 5.89 0.79
N LYS A 136 -9.05 6.95 0.77
CA LYS A 136 -8.68 7.63 -0.47
C LYS A 136 -7.41 7.01 -1.02
N LEU A 137 -7.47 6.46 -2.24
CA LEU A 137 -6.30 5.95 -2.93
C LEU A 137 -5.88 6.92 -4.03
N ASN A 138 -4.59 6.97 -4.35
CA ASN A 138 -4.10 7.80 -5.45
C ASN A 138 -4.76 7.35 -6.78
N ASN A 139 -5.16 8.34 -7.59
CA ASN A 139 -5.95 8.23 -8.83
C ASN A 139 -7.43 7.84 -8.75
N ARG A 140 -7.99 7.36 -7.63
CA ARG A 140 -9.45 7.20 -7.45
C ARG A 140 -9.82 7.12 -5.96
N ARG A 141 -10.89 7.81 -5.55
CA ARG A 141 -11.56 7.54 -4.27
C ARG A 141 -11.98 6.07 -4.25
N LEU A 142 -11.78 5.32 -3.16
CA LEU A 142 -12.55 4.09 -2.96
C LEU A 142 -13.98 4.53 -2.67
N VAL A 143 -14.75 4.75 -3.75
CA VAL A 143 -16.16 5.07 -3.64
C VAL A 143 -16.86 3.82 -3.12
N ARG A 144 -17.24 3.83 -1.85
CA ARG A 144 -18.26 2.92 -1.36
C ARG A 144 -19.60 3.45 -1.87
N SER A 145 -20.38 2.60 -2.52
CA SER A 145 -21.65 2.94 -3.18
C SER A 145 -22.77 3.47 -2.26
N ASP A 146 -22.54 3.59 -0.94
CA ASP A 146 -23.60 3.84 0.04
C ASP A 146 -23.52 5.22 0.72
N ASP A 147 -22.70 6.17 0.25
CA ASP A 147 -22.73 7.53 0.81
C ASP A 147 -23.87 8.38 0.19
N PRO A 148 -24.86 8.83 0.98
CA PRO A 148 -25.96 9.65 0.48
C PRO A 148 -25.54 11.05 0.02
N ILE A 149 -24.29 11.46 0.28
CA ILE A 149 -23.75 12.79 -0.05
C ILE A 149 -23.33 12.90 -1.53
N TYR A 150 -23.03 11.78 -2.22
CA TYR A 150 -22.51 11.81 -3.60
C TYR A 150 -23.56 11.79 -4.71
N ARG A 151 -24.85 11.86 -4.38
CA ARG A 151 -25.87 12.20 -5.39
C ARG A 151 -25.89 13.69 -5.74
N LEU A 152 -25.27 14.55 -4.93
CA LEU A 152 -25.36 16.01 -5.10
C LEU A 152 -24.22 16.63 -5.92
N GLU A 153 -23.04 16.01 -5.97
CA GLU A 153 -21.86 16.63 -6.62
C GLU A 153 -21.77 16.38 -8.14
N ALA A 154 -22.63 15.52 -8.71
CA ALA A 154 -22.68 15.26 -10.16
C ALA A 154 -23.68 16.17 -10.91
N GLU A 155 -24.40 17.06 -10.22
CA GLU A 155 -25.44 17.93 -10.80
C GLU A 155 -25.22 19.43 -10.53
N ILE A 156 -23.98 19.89 -10.27
CA ILE A 156 -23.68 21.32 -10.24
C ILE A 156 -23.20 21.75 -11.62
N GLY A 157 -24.15 21.95 -12.53
CA GLY A 157 -23.86 22.33 -13.90
C GLY A 157 -25.07 22.61 -14.79
N ASN A 158 -26.16 23.17 -14.26
CA ASN A 158 -27.04 24.13 -14.94
C ASN A 158 -28.28 24.42 -14.06
N ASP A 159 -28.42 25.67 -13.64
CA ASP A 159 -29.66 26.19 -13.08
C ASP A 159 -30.68 26.40 -14.20
N GLU A 160 -31.84 25.75 -14.10
CA GLU A 160 -33.14 26.37 -14.38
C GLU A 160 -34.23 25.58 -13.63
N GLU A 161 -35.03 26.32 -12.87
CA GLU A 161 -36.03 25.82 -11.93
C GLU A 161 -37.14 25.00 -12.62
N GLU A 162 -37.20 23.69 -12.35
CA GLU A 162 -38.47 22.98 -12.30
C GLU A 162 -38.47 22.04 -11.10
N SER A 163 -39.27 22.40 -10.10
CA SER A 163 -39.51 21.59 -8.90
C SER A 163 -40.23 20.30 -9.26
N GLU A 164 -39.47 19.24 -9.58
CA GLU A 164 -40.02 17.89 -9.70
C GLU A 164 -40.08 17.21 -8.32
N LEU A 165 -41.32 17.02 -7.86
CA LEU A 165 -41.70 16.26 -6.68
C LEU A 165 -41.06 14.87 -6.67
N MET A 166 -40.46 14.48 -5.53
CA MET A 166 -39.99 13.10 -5.29
C MET A 166 -41.07 12.08 -5.66
N ARG A 167 -40.77 11.24 -6.66
CA ARG A 167 -41.64 10.15 -7.08
C ARG A 167 -41.58 9.03 -6.03
N ARG A 168 -42.59 9.02 -5.16
CA ARG A 168 -42.97 7.87 -4.32
C ARG A 168 -42.97 6.59 -5.17
N GLN A 169 -42.33 5.53 -4.68
CA GLN A 169 -42.18 4.20 -5.29
C GLN A 169 -43.37 3.83 -6.18
N GLY A 170 -43.19 4.01 -7.49
CA GLY A 170 -44.11 3.57 -8.51
C GLY A 170 -43.69 2.19 -8.98
N ARG A 171 -44.66 1.27 -9.00
CA ARG A 171 -44.62 -0.03 -9.68
C ARG A 171 -43.85 0.07 -11.02
N PRO A 172 -43.02 -0.93 -11.41
CA PRO A 172 -42.16 -0.82 -12.59
C PRO A 172 -42.98 -0.49 -13.84
N GLY A 173 -42.68 0.64 -14.47
CA GLY A 173 -43.16 0.95 -15.81
C GLY A 173 -42.39 0.13 -16.85
N PRO A 174 -43.03 -0.23 -17.99
CA PRO A 174 -42.34 -0.92 -19.07
C PRO A 174 -41.21 -0.03 -19.61
N GLY A 175 -39.97 -0.51 -19.53
CA GLY A 175 -38.77 0.21 -19.98
C GLY A 175 -37.82 0.69 -18.89
N THR A 176 -38.03 0.31 -17.62
CA THR A 176 -37.05 0.56 -16.54
C THR A 176 -36.01 -0.57 -16.50
N ASN A 177 -34.73 -0.21 -16.54
CA ASN A 177 -33.58 -1.12 -16.50
C ASN A 177 -32.94 -1.06 -15.11
N ARG A 178 -32.38 -2.17 -14.64
CA ARG A 178 -31.61 -2.24 -13.40
C ARG A 178 -30.25 -2.87 -13.66
N THR A 179 -29.20 -2.27 -13.10
CA THR A 179 -27.83 -2.77 -13.23
C THR A 179 -27.64 -4.02 -12.37
N LEU A 180 -27.14 -5.08 -13.00
CA LEU A 180 -26.72 -6.34 -12.40
C LEU A 180 -25.20 -6.46 -12.55
N TYR A 181 -24.52 -6.64 -11.43
CA TYR A 181 -23.08 -6.92 -11.37
C TYR A 181 -22.87 -8.43 -11.33
N ILE A 182 -22.23 -8.99 -12.34
CA ILE A 182 -21.84 -10.41 -12.39
C ILE A 182 -20.34 -10.47 -12.17
N THR A 183 -19.91 -11.17 -11.13
CA THR A 183 -18.50 -11.33 -10.79
C THR A 183 -18.13 -12.79 -10.75
N VAL A 184 -16.97 -13.13 -11.31
CA VAL A 184 -16.43 -14.49 -11.32
C VAL A 184 -14.98 -14.46 -10.86
N THR A 185 -14.63 -15.37 -9.96
CA THR A 185 -13.27 -15.55 -9.45
C THR A 185 -12.86 -17.02 -9.55
N THR A 186 -11.65 -17.31 -10.04
CA THR A 186 -11.08 -18.66 -10.12
C THR A 186 -10.32 -18.95 -8.82
N CYS A 187 -10.73 -19.97 -8.08
CA CYS A 187 -10.12 -20.37 -6.81
C CYS A 187 -9.04 -21.43 -6.99
N ASP A 188 -9.26 -22.36 -7.91
CA ASP A 188 -8.27 -23.35 -8.32
C ASP A 188 -8.27 -23.51 -9.84
N GLN A 189 -7.12 -23.92 -10.38
CA GLN A 189 -6.92 -24.16 -11.80
C GLN A 189 -6.16 -25.48 -12.01
N PRO A 190 -6.39 -26.18 -13.13
CA PRO A 190 -5.70 -27.42 -13.44
C PRO A 190 -4.21 -27.17 -13.71
N THR A 191 -3.40 -28.19 -13.46
CA THR A 191 -1.94 -28.11 -13.57
C THR A 191 -1.39 -29.16 -14.53
N THR A 192 -0.15 -28.94 -14.97
CA THR A 192 0.58 -29.89 -15.83
C THR A 192 2.05 -29.93 -15.45
N ASN A 193 2.65 -31.12 -15.55
CA ASN A 193 4.09 -31.30 -15.38
C ASN A 193 4.86 -31.08 -16.70
N LYS A 194 4.16 -30.80 -17.81
CA LYS A 194 4.75 -30.70 -19.16
C LYS A 194 5.18 -29.29 -19.52
N THR A 195 4.56 -28.28 -18.92
CA THR A 195 4.82 -26.87 -19.21
C THR A 195 4.74 -26.03 -17.93
N THR A 196 5.35 -24.85 -17.96
CA THR A 196 5.25 -23.83 -16.91
C THR A 196 4.24 -22.74 -17.25
N THR A 197 3.54 -22.87 -18.38
CA THR A 197 2.53 -21.93 -18.83
C THR A 197 1.25 -22.11 -18.00
N PRO A 198 0.58 -21.02 -17.59
CA PRO A 198 -0.69 -21.13 -16.89
C PRO A 198 -1.75 -21.75 -17.80
N PRO A 199 -2.73 -22.48 -17.24
CA PRO A 199 -3.84 -23.01 -18.00
C PRO A 199 -4.69 -21.87 -18.61
N PRO A 200 -5.47 -22.13 -19.68
CA PRO A 200 -6.34 -21.12 -20.25
C PRO A 200 -7.29 -20.50 -19.22
N GLN A 201 -7.56 -19.22 -19.33
CA GLN A 201 -8.50 -18.57 -18.42
C GLN A 201 -9.94 -19.01 -18.71
N LEU A 202 -10.76 -19.06 -17.66
CA LEU A 202 -12.19 -19.34 -17.80
C LEU A 202 -12.87 -18.23 -18.60
N LYS A 203 -14.01 -18.56 -19.21
CA LYS A 203 -14.84 -17.60 -19.96
C LYS A 203 -16.23 -17.52 -19.34
N LEU A 204 -16.70 -16.31 -19.11
CA LEU A 204 -18.07 -16.00 -18.74
C LEU A 204 -18.85 -15.67 -20.01
N TYR A 205 -19.97 -16.37 -20.23
CA TYR A 205 -20.93 -16.06 -21.27
C TYR A 205 -22.19 -15.48 -20.64
N VAL A 206 -22.76 -14.41 -21.21
CA VAL A 206 -23.95 -13.74 -20.67
C VAL A 206 -24.98 -13.52 -21.78
N SER A 207 -26.25 -13.80 -21.50
CA SER A 207 -27.37 -13.55 -22.41
C SER A 207 -28.57 -12.97 -21.66
N GLN A 208 -29.19 -11.94 -22.24
CA GLN A 208 -30.48 -11.39 -21.80
C GLN A 208 -31.65 -11.89 -22.66
N SER A 209 -31.40 -12.81 -23.60
CA SER A 209 -32.41 -13.28 -24.55
C SER A 209 -33.07 -14.56 -24.04
N PRO A 210 -34.41 -14.64 -24.01
CA PRO A 210 -35.11 -15.88 -23.68
C PRO A 210 -34.86 -16.99 -24.71
N ASN A 211 -34.34 -16.65 -25.90
CA ASN A 211 -33.97 -17.62 -26.93
C ASN A 211 -32.58 -18.26 -26.69
N ASN A 212 -31.84 -17.81 -25.68
CA ASN A 212 -30.54 -18.37 -25.33
C ASN A 212 -30.39 -18.50 -23.80
N THR A 213 -31.11 -19.46 -23.23
CA THR A 213 -31.10 -19.72 -21.78
C THR A 213 -29.84 -20.42 -21.29
N ASN A 214 -29.04 -20.99 -22.20
CA ASN A 214 -27.80 -21.70 -21.93
C ASN A 214 -26.66 -21.12 -22.79
N PRO A 215 -26.24 -19.86 -22.53
CA PRO A 215 -25.19 -19.22 -23.32
C PRO A 215 -23.88 -20.00 -23.18
N GLY A 216 -23.09 -20.06 -24.24
CA GLY A 216 -21.89 -20.88 -24.28
C GLY A 216 -21.30 -21.05 -25.69
N PRO A 217 -20.19 -21.81 -25.80
CA PRO A 217 -19.59 -22.10 -27.09
C PRO A 217 -20.58 -22.84 -28.01
N GLY A 218 -20.64 -22.40 -29.27
CA GLY A 218 -21.55 -22.98 -30.28
C GLY A 218 -22.94 -22.34 -30.36
N GLN A 219 -23.30 -21.43 -29.45
CA GLN A 219 -24.52 -20.63 -29.55
C GLN A 219 -24.32 -19.38 -30.42
N ASP A 220 -25.43 -18.78 -30.89
CA ASP A 220 -25.40 -17.56 -31.72
C ASP A 220 -24.68 -16.41 -30.99
N SER A 221 -23.59 -15.92 -31.56
CA SER A 221 -22.77 -14.83 -31.01
C SER A 221 -23.53 -13.51 -30.89
N LYS A 222 -24.66 -13.32 -31.60
CA LYS A 222 -25.50 -12.13 -31.47
C LYS A 222 -26.38 -12.15 -30.22
N LEU A 223 -26.58 -13.32 -29.62
CA LEU A 223 -27.44 -13.52 -28.45
C LEU A 223 -26.64 -13.62 -27.16
N GLN A 224 -25.32 -13.44 -27.19
CA GLN A 224 -24.48 -13.58 -26.00
C GLN A 224 -23.25 -12.69 -26.08
N GLU A 225 -22.79 -12.28 -24.91
CA GLU A 225 -21.51 -11.60 -24.71
C GLU A 225 -20.51 -12.58 -24.11
N VAL A 226 -19.24 -12.46 -24.49
CA VAL A 226 -18.15 -13.34 -24.03
C VAL A 226 -17.11 -12.51 -23.31
N ILE A 227 -16.90 -12.82 -22.04
CA ILE A 227 -15.92 -12.17 -21.17
C ILE A 227 -14.88 -13.21 -20.80
N THR A 228 -13.61 -12.96 -21.14
CA THR A 228 -12.50 -13.83 -20.72
C THR A 228 -11.99 -13.33 -19.38
N LEU A 229 -11.84 -14.22 -18.40
CA LEU A 229 -11.25 -13.87 -17.12
C LEU A 229 -9.79 -13.46 -17.29
N GLU A 230 -9.32 -12.50 -16.50
CA GLU A 230 -7.93 -12.09 -16.45
C GLU A 230 -7.38 -12.34 -15.06
N GLY A 231 -6.29 -13.10 -14.94
CA GLY A 231 -5.70 -13.46 -13.64
C GLY A 231 -6.73 -14.10 -12.69
N GLY A 232 -7.70 -14.84 -13.24
CA GLY A 232 -8.74 -15.49 -12.49
C GLY A 232 -9.88 -14.58 -12.03
N TYR A 233 -10.05 -13.37 -12.60
CA TYR A 233 -11.15 -12.47 -12.24
C TYR A 233 -11.87 -11.91 -13.47
N ALA A 234 -13.19 -11.76 -13.37
CA ALA A 234 -14.01 -10.97 -14.28
C ALA A 234 -15.12 -10.23 -13.53
N LEU A 235 -15.40 -9.01 -13.97
CA LEU A 235 -16.58 -8.23 -13.62
C LEU A 235 -17.29 -7.84 -14.91
N HIS A 236 -18.59 -8.06 -14.95
CA HIS A 236 -19.43 -7.66 -16.06
C HIS A 236 -20.70 -6.97 -15.52
N GLU A 237 -20.99 -5.79 -16.06
CA GLU A 237 -22.15 -4.98 -15.68
C GLU A 237 -23.22 -5.08 -16.77
N VAL A 238 -24.42 -5.51 -16.39
CA VAL A 238 -25.54 -5.72 -17.30
C VAL A 238 -26.70 -4.83 -16.90
N ASN A 239 -27.15 -3.97 -17.79
CA ASN A 239 -28.40 -3.22 -17.58
C ASN A 239 -29.59 -4.09 -18.01
N ALA A 240 -30.09 -4.88 -17.07
CA ALA A 240 -31.12 -5.89 -17.31
C ALA A 240 -32.54 -5.34 -17.14
N THR A 241 -33.47 -5.87 -17.93
CA THR A 241 -34.92 -5.62 -17.83
C THR A 241 -35.71 -6.88 -17.44
N GLY A 242 -35.06 -8.05 -17.45
CA GLY A 242 -35.66 -9.35 -17.20
C GLY A 242 -34.63 -10.38 -16.73
N ASP A 243 -34.88 -11.67 -17.00
CA ASP A 243 -33.96 -12.75 -16.66
C ASP A 243 -32.61 -12.58 -17.36
N VAL A 244 -31.52 -12.81 -16.63
CA VAL A 244 -30.17 -12.84 -17.19
C VAL A 244 -29.61 -14.25 -17.06
N TYR A 245 -29.33 -14.87 -18.19
CA TYR A 245 -28.71 -16.19 -18.28
C TYR A 245 -27.21 -16.04 -18.41
N MET A 246 -26.45 -16.89 -17.73
CA MET A 246 -25.00 -16.84 -17.78
C MET A 246 -24.38 -18.22 -17.64
N SER A 247 -23.15 -18.39 -18.11
CA SER A 247 -22.41 -19.62 -17.91
C SER A 247 -20.93 -19.38 -17.74
N ILE A 248 -20.28 -20.27 -16.99
CA ILE A 248 -18.82 -20.32 -16.93
C ILE A 248 -18.36 -21.53 -17.72
N HIS A 249 -17.42 -21.31 -18.64
CA HIS A 249 -16.86 -22.32 -19.52
C HIS A 249 -15.36 -22.45 -19.32
N ALA A 250 -14.89 -23.70 -19.18
CA ALA A 250 -13.48 -24.03 -19.25
C ALA A 250 -13.10 -24.48 -20.65
N GLN A 251 -12.16 -23.80 -21.29
CA GLN A 251 -11.69 -24.17 -22.63
C GLN A 251 -11.04 -25.57 -22.59
N ASN A 252 -11.26 -26.36 -23.64
CA ASN A 252 -10.62 -27.67 -23.74
C ASN A 252 -9.10 -27.50 -23.93
N ALA A 253 -8.32 -28.09 -23.02
CA ALA A 253 -6.87 -28.01 -23.01
C ALA A 253 -6.27 -29.32 -22.48
N THR A 254 -6.09 -30.29 -23.37
CA THR A 254 -5.68 -31.68 -23.05
C THR A 254 -4.30 -31.80 -22.40
N GLU A 255 -3.48 -30.75 -22.48
CA GLU A 255 -2.16 -30.67 -21.85
C GLU A 255 -2.24 -30.56 -20.32
N TYR A 256 -3.36 -30.04 -19.78
CA TYR A 256 -3.61 -29.86 -18.36
C TYR A 256 -4.46 -31.02 -17.85
N SER A 257 -3.80 -32.08 -17.36
CA SER A 257 -4.45 -33.36 -17.06
C SER A 257 -4.71 -33.59 -15.56
N THR A 258 -4.22 -32.70 -14.69
CA THR A 258 -4.31 -32.86 -13.23
C THR A 258 -5.17 -31.77 -12.62
N GLY A 259 -6.25 -32.17 -11.94
CA GLY A 259 -7.20 -31.27 -11.28
C GLY A 259 -8.28 -30.72 -12.22
N VAL A 260 -9.16 -29.91 -11.66
CA VAL A 260 -10.22 -29.19 -12.35
C VAL A 260 -10.18 -27.72 -11.94
N TYR A 261 -10.87 -26.85 -12.67
CA TYR A 261 -11.08 -25.50 -12.17
C TYR A 261 -12.07 -25.54 -11.00
N SER A 262 -11.83 -24.71 -9.99
CA SER A 262 -12.84 -24.31 -9.01
C SER A 262 -13.04 -22.82 -9.17
N ALA A 263 -14.29 -22.36 -9.26
CA ALA A 263 -14.62 -20.95 -9.42
C ALA A 263 -15.83 -20.56 -8.58
N GLN A 264 -15.83 -19.30 -8.15
CA GLN A 264 -16.93 -18.63 -7.46
C GLN A 264 -17.61 -17.67 -8.43
N ILE A 265 -18.93 -17.79 -8.57
CA ILE A 265 -19.76 -16.80 -9.26
C ILE A 265 -20.72 -16.16 -8.28
N ALA A 266 -20.89 -14.85 -8.41
CA ALA A 266 -21.87 -14.11 -7.64
C ALA A 266 -22.50 -13.02 -8.51
N ALA A 267 -23.79 -12.80 -8.29
CA ALA A 267 -24.57 -11.76 -8.93
C ALA A 267 -25.13 -10.80 -7.87
N SER A 268 -25.06 -9.50 -8.15
CA SER A 268 -25.53 -8.46 -7.23
C SER A 268 -26.23 -7.32 -7.92
N ILE A 269 -27.30 -6.81 -7.31
CA ILE A 269 -28.00 -5.58 -7.72
C ILE A 269 -27.62 -4.37 -6.85
N ASP A 270 -26.68 -4.57 -5.94
CA ASP A 270 -26.21 -3.57 -4.97
C ASP A 270 -24.85 -3.00 -5.39
N ALA A 271 -23.83 -3.86 -5.51
CA ALA A 271 -22.46 -3.54 -5.94
C ALA A 271 -21.71 -4.83 -6.32
N PRO A 272 -20.56 -4.76 -7.02
CA PRO A 272 -19.74 -5.95 -7.30
C PRO A 272 -19.45 -6.78 -6.05
N PHE A 273 -19.71 -8.09 -6.12
CA PHE A 273 -19.47 -8.99 -4.99
C PHE A 273 -17.97 -9.27 -4.79
N HIS A 274 -17.23 -9.51 -5.88
CA HIS A 274 -15.77 -9.52 -5.92
C HIS A 274 -15.27 -8.25 -6.61
N THR A 275 -14.13 -7.71 -6.17
CA THR A 275 -13.54 -6.51 -6.79
C THR A 275 -12.06 -6.69 -7.07
N TYR A 276 -11.59 -6.21 -8.23
CA TYR A 276 -10.17 -6.04 -8.52
C TYR A 276 -9.84 -4.57 -8.75
N TRP A 277 -8.93 -4.04 -7.95
CA TRP A 277 -8.46 -2.67 -8.07
C TRP A 277 -7.38 -2.56 -9.15
N ASN A 278 -7.82 -2.32 -10.38
CA ASN A 278 -6.94 -2.16 -11.52
C ASN A 278 -6.33 -0.74 -11.57
N SER A 279 -5.45 -0.43 -10.63
CA SER A 279 -4.63 0.80 -10.62
C SER A 279 -3.16 0.47 -10.82
N THR A 280 -2.40 1.42 -11.35
CA THR A 280 -0.93 1.35 -11.35
C THR A 280 -0.34 1.37 -9.95
N ASP A 281 -1.09 1.93 -8.99
CA ASP A 281 -0.72 2.00 -7.59
C ASP A 281 -1.19 0.74 -6.84
N PRO A 282 -0.27 -0.09 -6.29
CA PRO A 282 -0.62 -1.31 -5.57
C PRO A 282 -1.15 -1.06 -4.15
N ASN A 283 -1.08 0.17 -3.63
CA ASN A 283 -1.39 0.52 -2.23
C ASN A 283 -0.59 -0.31 -1.20
N LEU A 284 0.56 -0.85 -1.59
CA LEU A 284 1.43 -1.66 -0.74
C LEU A 284 2.90 -1.44 -1.13
N PHE A 285 3.71 -1.07 -0.14
CA PHE A 285 5.07 -0.62 -0.34
C PHE A 285 6.02 -1.29 0.63
N LEU A 286 7.18 -1.74 0.14
CA LEU A 286 8.26 -2.22 0.97
C LEU A 286 8.89 -1.02 1.71
N ALA A 287 8.88 -1.06 3.04
CA ALA A 287 9.65 -0.13 3.85
C ALA A 287 11.13 -0.54 3.87
N ASP A 288 11.39 -1.78 4.26
CA ASP A 288 12.69 -2.44 4.19
C ASP A 288 12.57 -3.96 4.36
N SER A 289 13.67 -4.68 4.11
CA SER A 289 13.77 -6.12 4.31
C SER A 289 15.14 -6.50 4.86
N ASP A 290 15.23 -7.65 5.51
CA ASP A 290 16.48 -8.32 5.83
C ASP A 290 16.62 -9.65 5.05
N ASP A 291 17.37 -10.62 5.57
CA ASP A 291 17.57 -11.92 4.95
C ASP A 291 16.47 -12.95 5.29
N PHE A 292 15.53 -12.60 6.18
CA PHE A 292 14.50 -13.51 6.70
C PHE A 292 13.10 -12.88 6.83
N SER A 293 13.00 -11.56 6.88
CA SER A 293 11.80 -10.79 7.17
C SER A 293 11.70 -9.51 6.33
N ALA A 294 10.47 -9.05 6.11
CA ALA A 294 10.18 -7.84 5.36
C ALA A 294 9.09 -7.02 6.05
N LEU A 295 9.22 -5.69 6.00
CA LEU A 295 8.25 -4.75 6.53
C LEU A 295 7.61 -3.97 5.39
N LEU A 296 6.28 -3.98 5.34
CA LEU A 296 5.49 -3.31 4.31
C LEU A 296 4.44 -2.39 4.93
N TYR A 297 4.08 -1.33 4.20
CA TYR A 297 3.03 -0.39 4.58
C TYR A 297 2.02 -0.17 3.46
N THR A 298 0.78 0.11 3.83
CA THR A 298 -0.24 0.68 2.93
C THR A 298 -0.12 2.20 2.83
N ASP A 299 -0.87 2.84 1.93
CA ASP A 299 -1.11 4.28 2.04
C ASP A 299 -1.87 4.64 3.32
N PRO A 300 -1.85 5.93 3.75
CA PRO A 300 -2.60 6.35 4.92
C PRO A 300 -4.11 6.28 4.63
N PHE A 301 -4.88 5.91 5.64
CA PHE A 301 -6.34 5.77 5.53
C PHE A 301 -7.09 7.10 5.39
N THR A 302 -6.46 8.19 5.80
CA THR A 302 -6.98 9.56 5.73
C THR A 302 -5.90 10.51 5.24
N SER A 303 -6.32 11.57 4.56
CA SER A 303 -5.45 12.66 4.11
C SER A 303 -5.38 13.82 5.11
N ASP A 304 -6.26 13.83 6.12
CA ASP A 304 -6.37 14.92 7.09
C ASP A 304 -5.68 14.55 8.41
N ALA A 305 -4.51 15.13 8.63
CA ALA A 305 -3.72 14.96 9.85
C ALA A 305 -4.26 15.75 11.06
N THR A 306 -5.18 16.70 10.84
CA THR A 306 -5.71 17.56 11.91
C THR A 306 -6.85 16.89 12.69
N ASN A 307 -7.53 15.90 12.09
CA ASN A 307 -8.66 15.23 12.70
C ASN A 307 -8.24 14.11 13.66
N THR A 308 -7.92 14.50 14.90
CA THR A 308 -7.49 13.59 15.97
C THR A 308 -8.55 12.55 16.35
N SER A 309 -9.84 12.88 16.22
CA SER A 309 -10.93 11.95 16.51
C SER A 309 -11.00 10.81 15.49
N LEU A 310 -10.81 11.13 14.20
CA LEU A 310 -10.77 10.15 13.13
C LEU A 310 -9.49 9.31 13.21
N PHE A 311 -8.36 9.94 13.55
CA PHE A 311 -7.11 9.24 13.83
C PHE A 311 -7.30 8.16 14.91
N ALA A 312 -7.86 8.51 16.07
CA ALA A 312 -8.09 7.57 17.15
C ALA A 312 -9.01 6.41 16.74
N LYS A 313 -10.09 6.70 15.99
CA LYS A 313 -10.99 5.66 15.45
C LYS A 313 -10.31 4.69 14.50
N TRP A 314 -9.34 5.15 13.71
CA TRP A 314 -8.55 4.28 12.85
C TRP A 314 -7.56 3.44 13.66
N MET A 315 -6.84 4.05 14.60
CA MET A 315 -5.83 3.35 15.41
C MET A 315 -6.42 2.28 16.35
N ASP A 316 -7.65 2.46 16.84
CA ASP A 316 -8.36 1.49 17.69
C ASP A 316 -9.00 0.32 16.90
N ARG A 317 -9.04 0.42 15.57
CA ARG A 317 -9.72 -0.57 14.73
C ARG A 317 -8.80 -1.71 14.32
N ALA A 318 -9.39 -2.89 14.13
CA ALA A 318 -8.73 -4.01 13.46
C ALA A 318 -8.28 -3.62 12.03
N PRO A 319 -7.04 -3.97 11.63
CA PRO A 319 -6.52 -3.64 10.29
C PRO A 319 -7.38 -4.26 9.16
N PRO A 320 -7.79 -3.49 8.14
CA PRO A 320 -8.75 -3.94 7.13
C PRO A 320 -8.15 -4.80 6.01
N TYR A 321 -6.84 -4.70 5.77
CA TYR A 321 -6.17 -5.39 4.68
C TYR A 321 -5.48 -6.68 5.11
N VAL A 322 -5.31 -7.59 4.16
CA VAL A 322 -4.46 -8.77 4.25
C VAL A 322 -3.48 -8.78 3.08
N ILE A 323 -2.39 -9.54 3.20
CA ILE A 323 -1.44 -9.72 2.11
C ILE A 323 -1.27 -11.20 1.77
N PHE A 324 -0.98 -11.45 0.50
CA PHE A 324 -0.59 -12.75 -0.04
C PHE A 324 0.75 -12.59 -0.72
N ALA A 325 1.69 -13.51 -0.48
CA ALA A 325 2.97 -13.50 -1.17
C ALA A 325 3.42 -14.91 -1.60
N SER A 326 4.24 -14.95 -2.66
CA SER A 326 4.93 -16.15 -3.13
C SER A 326 6.30 -15.79 -3.67
N ASP A 327 7.26 -16.72 -3.63
CA ASP A 327 8.54 -16.57 -4.33
C ASP A 327 8.25 -16.19 -5.80
N ALA A 328 8.98 -15.22 -6.34
CA ALA A 328 8.77 -14.72 -7.70
C ALA A 328 8.98 -15.80 -8.78
N THR A 329 9.66 -16.89 -8.43
CA THR A 329 9.84 -18.08 -9.28
C THR A 329 8.70 -19.10 -9.16
N ASP A 330 7.81 -18.94 -8.18
CA ASP A 330 6.63 -19.79 -8.03
C ASP A 330 5.54 -19.39 -9.03
N THR A 331 5.11 -20.36 -9.82
CA THR A 331 4.06 -20.20 -10.84
C THR A 331 2.67 -20.54 -10.32
N SER A 332 2.52 -20.95 -9.06
CA SER A 332 1.25 -21.37 -8.45
C SER A 332 0.14 -20.30 -8.52
N LEU A 333 0.53 -19.02 -8.48
CA LEU A 333 -0.38 -17.87 -8.53
C LEU A 333 -0.70 -17.39 -9.95
N VAL A 334 0.06 -17.81 -10.97
CA VAL A 334 -0.08 -17.30 -12.33
C VAL A 334 -1.41 -17.78 -12.92
N GLY A 335 -2.28 -16.85 -13.30
CA GLY A 335 -3.62 -17.14 -13.79
C GLY A 335 -4.72 -17.04 -12.72
N VAL A 336 -4.35 -16.77 -11.46
CA VAL A 336 -5.29 -16.52 -10.34
C VAL A 336 -4.89 -15.29 -9.49
N GLU A 337 -3.97 -14.46 -9.98
CA GLU A 337 -3.39 -13.34 -9.25
C GLU A 337 -4.37 -12.20 -8.92
N ARG A 338 -5.52 -12.14 -9.60
CA ARG A 338 -6.60 -11.15 -9.37
C ARG A 338 -7.78 -11.74 -8.60
N SER A 339 -7.70 -13.00 -8.19
CA SER A 339 -8.77 -13.73 -7.52
C SER A 339 -8.49 -13.86 -6.02
N TYR A 340 -9.37 -13.31 -5.17
CA TYR A 340 -9.20 -13.41 -3.72
C TYR A 340 -9.16 -14.87 -3.24
N CYS A 341 -10.12 -15.70 -3.69
CA CYS A 341 -10.15 -17.11 -3.33
C CYS A 341 -8.97 -17.90 -3.91
N GLY A 342 -8.48 -17.50 -5.10
CA GLY A 342 -7.29 -18.06 -5.73
C GLY A 342 -6.03 -17.79 -4.91
N LEU A 343 -5.84 -16.54 -4.49
CA LEU A 343 -4.73 -16.15 -3.61
C LEU A 343 -4.78 -16.89 -2.27
N LYS A 344 -5.96 -16.96 -1.62
CA LYS A 344 -6.17 -17.71 -0.36
C LYS A 344 -5.80 -19.19 -0.51
N THR A 345 -6.10 -19.79 -1.66
CA THR A 345 -5.89 -21.22 -1.90
C THR A 345 -4.50 -21.55 -2.44
N LYS A 346 -3.81 -20.63 -3.11
CA LYS A 346 -2.53 -20.91 -3.79
C LYS A 346 -1.31 -20.20 -3.21
N ALA A 347 -1.44 -19.07 -2.53
CA ALA A 347 -0.29 -18.32 -2.02
C ALA A 347 0.54 -19.13 -1.02
N GLN A 348 1.87 -18.96 -1.10
CA GLN A 348 2.82 -19.62 -0.19
C GLN A 348 2.80 -18.96 1.20
N VAL A 349 2.76 -17.63 1.21
CA VAL A 349 2.80 -16.79 2.40
C VAL A 349 1.43 -16.13 2.57
N GLN A 350 0.77 -16.44 3.68
CA GLN A 350 -0.52 -15.85 4.05
C GLN A 350 -0.75 -15.86 5.55
N ALA A 351 -1.66 -15.00 6.03
CA ALA A 351 -1.84 -14.72 7.46
C ALA A 351 -2.45 -15.88 8.28
N SER A 352 -2.91 -16.98 7.66
CA SER A 352 -3.30 -18.20 8.36
C SER A 352 -3.61 -19.34 7.37
N ARG A 353 -2.95 -20.50 7.55
CA ARG A 353 -3.37 -21.78 6.98
C ARG A 353 -3.32 -22.86 8.06
N PRO A 354 -4.42 -23.59 8.33
CA PRO A 354 -4.36 -24.75 9.21
C PRO A 354 -3.36 -25.79 8.66
N GLY A 355 -2.31 -26.11 9.42
CA GLY A 355 -1.39 -27.22 9.10
C GLY A 355 -0.13 -26.90 8.27
N GLN A 356 0.24 -25.64 8.05
CA GLN A 356 1.55 -25.27 7.46
C GLN A 356 2.50 -24.62 8.48
N THR A 357 3.82 -24.88 8.35
CA THR A 357 4.87 -24.14 9.05
C THR A 357 4.86 -22.68 8.60
N ILE A 358 4.64 -21.80 9.56
CA ILE A 358 4.00 -20.50 9.37
C ILE A 358 5.05 -19.47 8.92
N SER A 359 4.90 -18.91 7.72
CA SER A 359 5.33 -17.54 7.48
C SER A 359 4.47 -16.64 8.37
N ASN A 360 5.01 -16.18 9.51
CA ASN A 360 4.25 -15.37 10.46
C ASN A 360 4.08 -13.97 9.89
N ILE A 361 2.83 -13.60 9.56
CA ILE A 361 2.49 -12.23 9.18
C ILE A 361 1.90 -11.56 10.41
N VAL A 362 2.62 -10.60 10.96
CA VAL A 362 2.13 -9.73 12.03
C VAL A 362 1.63 -8.45 11.38
N THR A 363 0.36 -8.15 11.56
CA THR A 363 -0.29 -6.95 11.02
C THR A 363 -0.73 -6.02 12.14
N GLY A 364 -0.66 -4.72 11.91
CA GLY A 364 -1.06 -3.72 12.90
C GLY A 364 -1.36 -2.37 12.29
N MET A 365 -2.02 -1.50 13.06
CA MET A 365 -2.16 -0.08 12.74
C MET A 365 -0.88 0.66 13.15
N THR A 366 -0.46 1.64 12.36
CA THR A 366 0.73 2.45 12.65
C THR A 366 0.53 3.90 12.20
N SER A 367 1.30 4.79 12.80
CA SER A 367 1.42 6.19 12.40
C SER A 367 2.85 6.56 11.98
N ILE A 368 3.67 5.56 11.65
CA ILE A 368 4.99 5.78 11.05
C ILE A 368 4.79 6.44 9.68
N GLY A 369 5.46 7.57 9.47
CA GLY A 369 5.28 8.35 8.26
C GLY A 369 5.29 9.84 8.52
N ASN A 370 5.54 10.61 7.47
CA ASN A 370 5.31 12.05 7.47
C ASN A 370 3.82 12.33 7.83
N LEU A 371 3.58 13.39 8.60
CA LEU A 371 2.25 13.79 9.11
C LEU A 371 1.58 12.80 10.07
N THR A 372 2.24 11.72 10.48
CA THR A 372 1.75 10.75 11.47
C THR A 372 0.33 10.24 11.19
N LEU A 373 0.01 10.02 9.91
CA LEU A 373 -1.31 9.56 9.49
C LEU A 373 -1.49 8.06 9.75
N PRO A 374 -2.70 7.58 10.07
CA PRO A 374 -2.93 6.17 10.38
C PRO A 374 -2.85 5.36 9.09
N ARG A 375 -2.08 4.27 9.13
CA ARG A 375 -1.84 3.34 8.02
C ARG A 375 -1.77 1.92 8.59
N GLN A 376 -1.71 0.92 7.72
CA GLN A 376 -1.51 -0.46 8.14
C GLN A 376 -0.09 -0.93 7.81
N GLN A 377 0.51 -1.66 8.76
CA GLN A 377 1.81 -2.29 8.64
C GLN A 377 1.71 -3.81 8.58
N PHE A 378 2.61 -4.41 7.82
CA PHE A 378 2.78 -5.85 7.71
C PHE A 378 4.24 -6.21 7.94
N PHE A 379 4.50 -6.94 9.02
CA PHE A 379 5.78 -7.59 9.25
C PHE A 379 5.66 -9.06 8.85
N VAL A 380 6.37 -9.44 7.79
CA VAL A 380 6.34 -10.78 7.20
C VAL A 380 7.62 -11.50 7.59
N ASN A 381 7.49 -12.64 8.24
CA ASN A 381 8.60 -13.46 8.68
C ASN A 381 8.63 -14.82 7.96
N GLY A 382 9.80 -15.46 7.88
CA GLY A 382 9.96 -16.77 7.23
C GLY A 382 10.22 -16.71 5.73
N LEU A 383 10.82 -15.60 5.27
CA LEU A 383 11.23 -15.41 3.87
C LEU A 383 12.68 -15.91 3.68
N ALA A 384 13.05 -16.20 2.44
CA ALA A 384 14.39 -16.71 2.12
C ALA A 384 15.34 -15.60 1.64
N ALA A 385 16.57 -15.64 2.14
CA ALA A 385 17.64 -14.71 1.81
C ALA A 385 17.90 -14.63 0.29
N GLY A 386 18.11 -13.42 -0.22
CA GLY A 386 18.41 -13.14 -1.63
C GLY A 386 17.29 -13.49 -2.62
N LYS A 387 16.10 -13.88 -2.15
CA LYS A 387 14.94 -14.16 -3.01
C LYS A 387 14.16 -12.90 -3.34
N ARG A 388 13.37 -12.99 -4.41
CA ARG A 388 12.37 -12.00 -4.80
C ARG A 388 11.00 -12.59 -4.51
N TYR A 389 10.08 -11.74 -4.05
CA TYR A 389 8.71 -12.14 -3.75
C TYR A 389 7.72 -11.29 -4.54
N ASN A 390 6.70 -11.95 -5.08
CA ASN A 390 5.48 -11.32 -5.57
C ASN A 390 4.54 -11.15 -4.38
N VAL A 391 3.97 -9.96 -4.18
CA VAL A 391 3.04 -9.68 -3.08
C VAL A 391 1.83 -8.91 -3.56
N MET A 392 0.66 -9.26 -3.05
CA MET A 392 -0.62 -8.66 -3.35
C MET A 392 -1.29 -8.21 -2.05
N LEU A 393 -1.81 -6.99 -2.05
CA LEU A 393 -2.74 -6.52 -1.01
C LEU A 393 -4.15 -7.00 -1.35
N ALA A 394 -4.93 -7.33 -0.34
CA ALA A 394 -6.34 -7.68 -0.49
C ALA A 394 -7.16 -7.25 0.73
N MET A 395 -8.49 -7.24 0.59
CA MET A 395 -9.44 -7.11 1.69
C MET A 395 -10.38 -8.32 1.68
N GLU A 396 -10.61 -8.92 2.86
CA GLU A 396 -11.63 -9.95 3.00
C GLU A 396 -13.01 -9.30 3.09
N GLY A 397 -13.93 -9.73 2.22
CA GLY A 397 -15.24 -9.11 2.09
C GLY A 397 -15.17 -7.59 1.92
N ASN A 398 -15.96 -6.87 2.71
CA ASN A 398 -15.98 -5.41 2.70
C ASN A 398 -15.16 -4.78 3.84
N SER A 399 -14.19 -5.52 4.41
CA SER A 399 -13.37 -5.21 5.61
C SER A 399 -14.10 -5.22 6.97
N THR A 400 -15.43 -5.29 7.00
CA THR A 400 -16.20 -5.37 8.26
C THR A 400 -16.95 -6.68 8.39
N ASN A 401 -17.37 -7.25 7.26
CA ASN A 401 -17.99 -8.55 7.17
C ASN A 401 -17.66 -9.20 5.81
N SER A 402 -17.84 -10.51 5.72
CA SER A 402 -17.53 -11.28 4.52
C SER A 402 -18.56 -12.38 4.27
N GLY A 403 -18.55 -12.93 3.05
CA GLY A 403 -19.41 -14.04 2.67
C GLY A 403 -20.80 -13.64 2.20
N ASN A 404 -21.73 -14.60 2.28
CA ASN A 404 -23.05 -14.49 1.67
C ASN A 404 -23.90 -13.39 2.31
N PHE A 405 -24.69 -12.73 1.47
CA PHE A 405 -25.62 -11.64 1.80
C PHE A 405 -24.95 -10.33 2.23
N VAL A 406 -23.62 -10.25 2.12
CA VAL A 406 -22.82 -9.04 2.37
C VAL A 406 -22.54 -8.34 1.04
N VAL A 407 -22.86 -7.05 0.94
CA VAL A 407 -22.49 -6.22 -0.22
C VAL A 407 -20.97 -6.12 -0.27
N GLY A 408 -20.35 -6.59 -1.37
CA GLY A 408 -18.89 -6.72 -1.49
C GLY A 408 -18.30 -7.89 -0.68
N GLY A 409 -19.11 -8.89 -0.31
CA GLY A 409 -18.71 -10.00 0.55
C GLY A 409 -17.62 -10.93 0.00
N GLY A 410 -17.28 -10.84 -1.29
CA GLY A 410 -16.27 -11.65 -1.96
C GLY A 410 -14.84 -11.11 -1.86
N GLY A 411 -14.68 -9.89 -1.35
CA GLY A 411 -13.37 -9.31 -1.14
C GLY A 411 -12.87 -8.47 -2.31
N GLN A 412 -11.73 -7.82 -2.07
CA GLN A 412 -11.05 -6.96 -3.03
C GLN A 412 -9.58 -7.37 -3.15
N VAL A 413 -9.06 -7.41 -4.37
CA VAL A 413 -7.63 -7.65 -4.66
C VAL A 413 -7.03 -6.43 -5.32
N PHE A 414 -5.83 -6.06 -4.91
CA PHE A 414 -5.05 -4.97 -5.50
C PHE A 414 -4.02 -5.50 -6.48
N LYS A 415 -3.51 -4.61 -7.34
CA LYS A 415 -2.44 -4.95 -8.26
C LYS A 415 -1.21 -5.47 -7.50
N GLN A 416 -0.64 -6.54 -8.02
CA GLN A 416 0.58 -7.15 -7.50
C GLN A 416 1.77 -6.17 -7.56
N THR A 417 2.63 -6.25 -6.54
CA THR A 417 3.94 -5.61 -6.47
C THR A 417 5.04 -6.63 -6.16
N GLN A 418 6.30 -6.21 -6.21
CA GLN A 418 7.46 -7.07 -5.97
C GLN A 418 8.47 -6.41 -5.03
N PHE A 419 9.14 -7.23 -4.23
CA PHE A 419 10.28 -6.81 -3.43
C PHE A 419 11.39 -7.88 -3.40
N SER A 420 12.60 -7.49 -2.99
CA SER A 420 13.77 -8.36 -2.94
C SER A 420 14.37 -8.35 -1.54
N MET A 421 14.70 -9.53 -1.01
CA MET A 421 15.33 -9.71 0.30
C MET A 421 16.83 -9.40 0.25
N LEU A 422 17.41 -9.12 1.42
CA LEU A 422 18.87 -9.06 1.61
C LEU A 422 19.46 -10.49 1.67
N GLN A 423 20.78 -10.59 1.58
CA GLN A 423 21.50 -11.86 1.48
C GLN A 423 22.55 -12.08 2.58
N ASP A 424 23.19 -11.01 3.08
CA ASP A 424 24.43 -11.14 3.88
C ASP A 424 24.19 -11.55 5.36
N GLY A 425 22.95 -11.47 5.86
CA GLY A 425 22.55 -11.94 7.20
C GLY A 425 23.13 -11.12 8.37
N ASN A 426 23.59 -9.91 8.09
CA ASN A 426 24.11 -8.95 9.09
C ASN A 426 23.32 -7.63 9.15
N CYS A 427 22.11 -7.67 8.61
CA CYS A 427 21.10 -6.65 8.70
C CYS A 427 19.83 -7.29 9.27
N ALA A 428 19.09 -6.61 10.12
CA ALA A 428 17.80 -7.08 10.61
C ALA A 428 16.81 -5.92 10.70
N VAL A 429 15.57 -6.15 10.30
CA VAL A 429 14.50 -5.15 10.38
C VAL A 429 14.08 -4.97 11.84
N ILE A 430 14.08 -3.72 12.30
CA ILE A 430 13.50 -3.33 13.60
C ILE A 430 12.35 -2.34 13.36
N TYR A 431 11.31 -2.41 14.19
CA TYR A 431 10.13 -1.54 14.14
C TYR A 431 9.47 -1.47 15.54
N ASP A 432 8.46 -0.61 15.69
CA ASP A 432 7.74 -0.35 16.97
C ASP A 432 8.67 0.04 18.13
N LEU A 433 9.65 0.91 17.86
CA LEU A 433 10.55 1.46 18.88
C LEU A 433 9.79 2.48 19.76
N ALA A 434 10.05 2.46 21.07
CA ALA A 434 9.33 3.29 22.03
C ALA A 434 9.80 4.75 21.99
N PHE A 435 11.11 4.98 21.84
CA PHE A 435 11.67 6.31 21.73
C PHE A 435 11.77 6.76 20.27
N CYS A 436 12.52 6.05 19.41
CA CYS A 436 12.64 6.36 17.97
C CYS A 436 11.46 5.83 17.16
N ASP A 437 10.25 6.28 17.49
CA ASP A 437 8.94 5.89 16.95
C ASP A 437 8.78 5.99 15.42
N GLN A 438 9.62 6.79 14.74
CA GLN A 438 9.63 6.89 13.27
C GLN A 438 10.67 5.97 12.59
N THR A 439 11.38 5.16 13.37
CA THR A 439 12.41 4.23 12.86
C THR A 439 11.82 2.86 12.61
N ALA A 440 11.83 2.46 11.33
CA ALA A 440 11.35 1.16 10.90
C ALA A 440 12.03 0.72 9.60
N TYR A 441 13.21 0.14 9.74
CA TYR A 441 14.08 -0.28 8.62
C TYR A 441 15.12 -1.30 9.08
N ALA A 442 15.88 -1.86 8.13
CA ALA A 442 16.97 -2.78 8.42
C ALA A 442 18.15 -2.05 9.06
N VAL A 443 18.62 -2.54 10.20
CA VAL A 443 19.78 -2.02 10.94
C VAL A 443 20.86 -3.10 11.01
N PRO A 444 22.15 -2.74 11.19
CA PRO A 444 23.19 -3.72 11.39
C PRO A 444 22.77 -4.68 12.52
N SER A 445 23.07 -5.95 12.33
CA SER A 445 22.65 -7.00 13.24
C SER A 445 23.71 -8.10 13.31
N ASN A 446 23.66 -8.86 14.39
CA ASN A 446 24.42 -10.09 14.51
C ASN A 446 23.53 -11.12 15.22
N PRO A 447 22.99 -12.11 14.49
CA PRO A 447 22.04 -13.08 15.06
C PRO A 447 22.66 -13.95 16.16
N ASN A 448 23.99 -14.06 16.22
CA ASN A 448 24.69 -14.80 17.28
C ASN A 448 24.72 -14.03 18.62
N ILE A 449 24.52 -12.71 18.59
CA ILE A 449 24.54 -11.84 19.78
C ILE A 449 23.13 -11.41 20.15
N PHE A 450 22.35 -10.97 19.18
CA PHE A 450 20.95 -10.58 19.35
C PHE A 450 20.06 -11.45 18.44
N PRO A 451 19.64 -12.64 18.91
CA PRO A 451 18.76 -13.51 18.12
C PRO A 451 17.31 -12.99 18.07
N ASN A 452 16.93 -12.08 18.98
CA ASN A 452 15.58 -11.56 19.11
C ASN A 452 15.50 -10.11 18.63
N MET A 453 14.56 -9.81 17.73
CA MET A 453 14.33 -8.46 17.19
C MET A 453 14.10 -7.41 18.30
N SER A 454 13.28 -7.74 19.31
CA SER A 454 13.00 -6.81 20.42
C SER A 454 14.25 -6.44 21.23
N ALA A 455 15.19 -7.37 21.40
CA ALA A 455 16.45 -7.10 22.09
C ALA A 455 17.38 -6.21 21.24
N LEU A 456 17.42 -6.44 19.91
CA LEU A 456 18.17 -5.59 18.99
C LEU A 456 17.58 -4.16 18.93
N ALA A 457 16.25 -4.05 18.86
CA ALA A 457 15.55 -2.77 18.93
C ALA A 457 15.87 -2.04 20.23
N GLY A 458 15.77 -2.72 21.38
CA GLY A 458 16.12 -2.16 22.69
C GLY A 458 17.59 -1.74 22.80
N PHE A 459 18.53 -2.47 22.18
CA PHE A 459 19.92 -2.05 22.10
C PHE A 459 20.01 -0.66 21.46
N TYR A 460 19.49 -0.48 20.25
CA TYR A 460 19.53 0.80 19.54
C TYR A 460 18.75 1.92 20.25
N ASP A 461 17.50 1.64 20.64
CA ASP A 461 16.57 2.63 21.15
C ASP A 461 16.98 3.18 22.52
N ASN A 462 17.35 2.30 23.47
CA ASN A 462 17.68 2.70 24.85
C ASN A 462 18.91 3.62 24.91
N ALA A 463 19.94 3.33 24.11
CA ALA A 463 21.14 4.15 24.09
C ALA A 463 20.94 5.46 23.32
N THR A 464 20.02 5.50 22.36
CA THR A 464 19.59 6.75 21.71
C THR A 464 18.80 7.62 22.71
N GLN A 465 17.84 7.04 23.42
CA GLN A 465 17.08 7.71 24.48
C GLN A 465 17.99 8.26 25.58
N SER A 466 19.00 7.49 25.99
CA SER A 466 19.99 7.93 26.99
C SER A 466 20.78 9.16 26.52
N SER A 467 21.14 9.20 25.23
CA SER A 467 21.82 10.36 24.63
C SER A 467 20.89 11.57 24.56
N PHE A 468 19.62 11.36 24.21
CA PHE A 468 18.60 12.39 24.17
C PHE A 468 18.33 13.04 25.54
N ALA A 469 18.38 12.25 26.62
CA ALA A 469 18.21 12.78 27.97
C ALA A 469 19.25 13.84 28.36
N ASN A 470 20.46 13.80 27.76
CA ASN A 470 21.45 14.85 27.96
C ASN A 470 21.06 16.14 27.23
N PHE A 471 20.50 16.03 26.02
CA PHE A 471 19.98 17.16 25.27
C PHE A 471 18.82 17.83 25.99
N GLU A 472 17.87 17.08 26.56
CA GLU A 472 16.77 17.65 27.35
C GLU A 472 17.27 18.52 28.51
N LYS A 473 18.37 18.14 29.16
CA LYS A 473 18.99 18.98 30.21
C LYS A 473 19.57 20.29 29.68
N VAL A 474 20.05 20.32 28.44
CA VAL A 474 20.52 21.55 27.78
C VAL A 474 19.34 22.39 27.34
N LEU A 475 18.31 21.77 26.74
CA LEU A 475 17.09 22.46 26.33
C LEU A 475 16.35 23.08 27.52
N ALA A 476 16.37 22.44 28.69
CA ALA A 476 15.80 22.97 29.92
C ALA A 476 16.47 24.27 30.43
N GLN A 477 17.67 24.61 29.96
CA GLN A 477 18.33 25.88 30.26
C GLN A 477 17.85 27.02 29.35
N ILE A 478 17.09 26.71 28.29
CA ILE A 478 16.51 27.68 27.39
C ILE A 478 15.11 28.04 27.92
N PRO A 479 14.78 29.34 28.06
CA PRO A 479 13.44 29.76 28.46
C PRO A 479 12.43 29.53 27.32
N CYS A 480 11.87 28.32 27.27
CA CYS A 480 10.90 27.89 26.27
C CYS A 480 9.52 28.52 26.45
N GLU A 481 9.10 28.69 27.70
CA GLU A 481 7.82 29.29 28.10
C GLU A 481 8.05 30.76 28.52
N THR A 482 8.26 31.63 27.52
CA THR A 482 8.56 33.06 27.74
C THR A 482 7.69 33.95 26.85
N THR A 483 7.68 35.26 27.13
CA THR A 483 6.91 36.25 26.36
C THR A 483 7.38 36.28 24.89
N GLN A 484 6.50 36.63 23.95
CA GLN A 484 6.84 36.67 22.51
C GLN A 484 8.10 37.49 22.19
N SER A 485 8.36 38.56 22.96
CA SER A 485 9.56 39.41 22.84
C SER A 485 10.87 38.76 23.30
N ALA A 486 10.81 37.67 24.06
CA ALA A 486 11.96 36.96 24.63
C ALA A 486 12.14 35.55 24.05
N GLN A 487 11.28 35.13 23.12
CA GLN A 487 11.41 33.86 22.41
C GLN A 487 12.60 33.89 21.47
N TYR A 488 13.30 32.76 21.34
CA TYR A 488 14.45 32.65 20.44
C TYR A 488 14.06 32.63 18.96
N SER A 489 12.78 32.41 18.65
CA SER A 489 12.23 32.41 17.30
C SER A 489 10.73 32.69 17.34
N LEU A 490 10.23 33.40 16.32
CA LEU A 490 8.80 33.67 16.13
C LEU A 490 8.09 32.55 15.36
N ALA A 491 8.84 31.67 14.72
CA ALA A 491 8.32 30.60 13.85
C ALA A 491 8.58 29.19 14.40
N ARG A 492 9.48 29.05 15.39
CA ARG A 492 9.87 27.77 15.99
C ARG A 492 9.92 27.91 17.51
N ASN A 493 9.60 26.83 18.19
CA ASN A 493 9.59 26.75 19.64
C ASN A 493 10.36 25.49 20.08
N CYS A 494 10.51 25.32 21.38
CA CYS A 494 11.29 24.22 21.92
C CYS A 494 10.76 22.84 21.54
N GLU A 495 9.46 22.68 21.26
CA GLU A 495 8.92 21.42 20.77
C GLU A 495 9.43 21.10 19.36
N HIS A 496 9.48 22.09 18.46
CA HIS A 496 10.11 21.91 17.15
C HIS A 496 11.61 21.57 17.26
N CYS A 497 12.34 22.22 18.17
CA CYS A 497 13.74 21.90 18.43
C CYS A 497 13.90 20.46 18.96
N ARG A 498 13.05 20.07 19.91
CA ARG A 498 13.00 18.73 20.49
C ARG A 498 12.77 17.65 19.44
N GLN A 499 11.75 17.83 18.60
CA GLN A 499 11.43 16.91 17.51
C GLN A 499 12.56 16.84 16.48
N ALA A 500 13.13 17.99 16.07
CA ALA A 500 14.22 18.02 15.10
C ALA A 500 15.47 17.31 15.63
N TYR A 501 15.83 17.51 16.91
CA TYR A 501 16.94 16.81 17.54
C TYR A 501 16.68 15.32 17.67
N LYS A 502 15.45 14.92 18.06
CA LYS A 502 15.04 13.51 18.12
C LYS A 502 15.21 12.83 16.76
N SER A 503 14.65 13.40 15.69
CA SER A 503 14.73 12.83 14.34
C SER A 503 16.17 12.71 13.85
N TRP A 504 16.99 13.75 14.05
CA TRP A 504 18.40 13.72 13.71
C TRP A 504 19.17 12.66 14.51
N LEU A 505 18.95 12.61 15.83
CA LEU A 505 19.64 11.67 16.71
C LEU A 505 19.28 10.21 16.40
N CYS A 506 18.01 9.92 16.15
CA CYS A 506 17.56 8.58 15.74
C CYS A 506 18.23 8.16 14.43
N ALA A 507 18.28 9.03 13.41
CA ALA A 507 18.90 8.70 12.14
C ALA A 507 20.42 8.46 12.25
N VAL A 508 21.12 9.24 13.09
CA VAL A 508 22.59 9.12 13.26
C VAL A 508 22.97 7.96 14.18
N SER A 509 22.15 7.66 15.18
CA SER A 509 22.43 6.61 16.18
C SER A 509 22.01 5.23 15.72
N ILE A 510 21.01 5.16 14.82
CA ILE A 510 20.45 3.91 14.30
C ILE A 510 20.71 3.87 12.79
N PRO A 511 21.86 3.32 12.35
CA PRO A 511 22.21 3.30 10.94
C PRO A 511 21.29 2.34 10.17
N ARG A 512 20.81 2.77 9.00
CA ARG A 512 20.08 1.91 8.06
C ARG A 512 21.07 1.14 7.20
N CYS A 513 20.94 -0.18 7.11
CA CYS A 513 21.91 -1.04 6.44
C CYS A 513 21.34 -1.81 5.26
N THR A 514 22.24 -2.27 4.39
CA THR A 514 21.97 -3.17 3.27
C THR A 514 23.20 -4.03 2.98
N ASP A 515 23.05 -5.02 2.08
CA ASP A 515 24.13 -5.93 1.70
C ASP A 515 25.37 -5.17 1.22
N PHE A 516 26.54 -5.67 1.60
CA PHE A 516 27.82 -5.09 1.22
C PHE A 516 28.04 -5.10 -0.30
N THR A 517 27.42 -6.06 -0.99
CA THR A 517 27.51 -6.24 -2.44
C THR A 517 26.77 -5.17 -3.25
N LYS A 518 25.83 -4.41 -2.67
CA LYS A 518 25.03 -3.41 -3.40
C LYS A 518 25.89 -2.28 -3.96
N GLY A 519 25.91 -2.08 -5.27
CA GLY A 519 26.84 -1.16 -5.94
C GLY A 519 26.48 0.35 -5.93
N SER A 520 25.40 0.77 -5.30
CA SER A 520 24.92 2.16 -5.40
C SER A 520 25.93 3.18 -4.84
N PRO A 521 26.19 4.30 -5.54
CA PRO A 521 27.26 5.24 -5.20
C PRO A 521 27.04 6.03 -3.90
N TRP A 522 25.79 6.13 -3.44
CA TRP A 522 25.41 6.84 -2.21
C TRP A 522 25.47 5.95 -0.96
N LEU A 523 25.85 4.68 -1.10
CA LEU A 523 26.03 3.75 0.01
C LEU A 523 27.43 3.86 0.61
N GLN A 524 27.51 4.06 1.92
CA GLN A 524 28.77 4.10 2.63
C GLN A 524 29.17 2.70 3.11
N ARG A 525 30.39 2.29 2.81
CA ARG A 525 30.96 1.02 3.33
C ARG A 525 31.32 1.20 4.81
N ARG A 526 31.02 0.21 5.64
CA ARG A 526 31.29 0.22 7.08
C ARG A 526 31.91 -1.11 7.52
N ALA A 527 32.60 -1.08 8.67
CA ALA A 527 33.10 -2.26 9.39
C ALA A 527 33.91 -3.25 8.53
N MET A 528 34.59 -2.79 7.48
CA MET A 528 35.22 -3.66 6.47
C MET A 528 36.34 -4.57 7.00
N GLY A 529 36.98 -4.20 8.12
CA GLY A 529 38.01 -5.01 8.76
C GLY A 529 37.48 -6.13 9.67
N GLN A 530 36.17 -6.15 9.94
CA GLN A 530 35.54 -7.13 10.82
C GLN A 530 35.10 -8.39 10.04
N PRO A 531 34.97 -9.55 10.71
CA PRO A 531 34.33 -10.72 10.11
C PRO A 531 32.81 -10.53 10.06
N PHE A 532 32.16 -11.12 9.06
CA PHE A 532 30.71 -11.34 9.06
C PHE A 532 30.28 -12.23 10.23
N PRO A 533 28.98 -12.26 10.59
CA PRO A 533 28.47 -13.14 11.65
C PRO A 533 28.76 -14.63 11.42
N ASN A 534 28.93 -15.05 10.18
CA ASN A 534 29.32 -16.41 9.80
C ASN A 534 30.85 -16.70 9.94
N GLY A 535 31.63 -15.73 10.42
CA GLY A 535 33.09 -15.81 10.59
C GLY A 535 33.91 -15.56 9.33
N THR A 536 33.28 -15.38 8.17
CA THR A 536 33.98 -15.09 6.92
C THR A 536 34.43 -13.63 6.86
N PHE A 537 35.45 -13.35 6.05
CA PHE A 537 35.97 -12.00 5.85
C PHE A 537 35.78 -11.57 4.41
N LEU A 538 35.75 -10.26 4.18
CA LEU A 538 35.89 -9.71 2.84
C LEU A 538 37.22 -10.14 2.19
N PRO A 539 37.26 -10.18 0.84
CA PRO A 539 38.50 -10.41 0.10
C PRO A 539 39.65 -9.53 0.60
N ALA A 540 40.88 -10.05 0.55
CA ALA A 540 42.06 -9.33 1.07
C ALA A 540 42.21 -7.92 0.47
N ARG A 541 41.88 -7.74 -0.81
CA ARG A 541 41.89 -6.44 -1.48
C ARG A 541 40.98 -5.42 -0.78
N ASP A 542 39.77 -5.82 -0.42
CA ASP A 542 38.81 -4.93 0.22
C ASP A 542 39.24 -4.63 1.67
N ARG A 543 39.79 -5.62 2.38
CA ARG A 543 40.33 -5.40 3.73
C ARG A 543 41.52 -4.43 3.76
N GLU A 544 42.34 -4.36 2.71
CA GLU A 544 43.38 -3.33 2.61
C GLU A 544 42.78 -1.93 2.40
N ILE A 545 41.69 -1.81 1.64
CA ILE A 545 40.94 -0.54 1.48
C ILE A 545 40.38 -0.06 2.82
N ALA A 546 40.00 -0.97 3.71
CA ALA A 546 39.52 -0.63 5.04
C ALA A 546 40.52 0.22 5.84
N LYS A 547 41.83 0.12 5.58
CA LYS A 547 42.85 0.89 6.31
C LYS A 547 42.95 2.36 5.90
N LEU A 548 42.24 2.78 4.84
CA LEU A 548 42.33 4.14 4.31
C LEU A 548 41.69 5.20 5.21
N THR A 549 40.49 4.93 5.73
CA THR A 549 39.77 5.86 6.61
C THR A 549 39.03 5.11 7.71
N SER A 550 38.88 5.76 8.87
CA SER A 550 38.04 5.23 9.95
C SER A 550 36.58 5.12 9.51
N GLY A 551 36.10 6.02 8.65
CA GLY A 551 34.72 5.99 8.15
C GLY A 551 34.38 4.75 7.32
N ILE A 552 35.37 4.06 6.77
CA ILE A 552 35.17 2.80 6.03
C ILE A 552 35.34 1.57 6.94
N ASN A 553 36.23 1.65 7.93
CA ASN A 553 36.56 0.53 8.80
C ASN A 553 35.72 0.45 10.08
N ALA A 554 35.04 1.54 10.46
CA ALA A 554 34.22 1.62 11.65
C ALA A 554 32.77 1.95 11.28
N SER A 555 31.85 1.45 12.08
CA SER A 555 30.46 1.86 12.12
C SER A 555 30.31 3.27 12.71
N ARG A 556 29.13 3.88 12.58
CA ARG A 556 28.88 5.24 13.13
C ARG A 556 29.11 5.36 14.64
N SER A 557 28.92 4.27 15.36
CA SER A 557 28.99 4.24 16.81
C SER A 557 29.88 3.08 17.24
N ALA A 558 30.85 3.34 18.11
CA ALA A 558 31.81 2.34 18.56
C ALA A 558 31.15 1.10 19.17
N ARG A 559 30.02 1.26 19.88
CA ARG A 559 29.22 0.16 20.43
C ARG A 559 28.71 -0.84 19.37
N ILE A 560 28.50 -0.40 18.12
CA ILE A 560 28.11 -1.31 17.03
C ILE A 560 29.29 -2.23 16.74
N ASP A 561 30.49 -1.69 16.64
CA ASP A 561 31.69 -2.46 16.34
C ASP A 561 32.20 -3.30 17.53
N GLU A 562 31.98 -2.84 18.76
CA GLU A 562 32.49 -3.46 20.00
C GLU A 562 31.54 -4.52 20.58
N ILE A 563 30.23 -4.28 20.51
CA ILE A 563 29.21 -5.14 21.16
C ILE A 563 28.47 -5.98 20.12
N LEU A 564 28.02 -5.36 19.02
CA LEU A 564 27.19 -6.03 18.02
C LEU A 564 28.03 -6.81 17.00
N VAL A 565 29.16 -6.25 16.57
CA VAL A 565 30.09 -6.86 15.61
C VAL A 565 29.34 -7.40 14.38
N PRO A 566 28.64 -6.54 13.61
CA PRO A 566 27.84 -6.98 12.46
C PRO A 566 28.70 -7.43 11.27
N GLY A 567 30.02 -7.18 11.30
CA GLY A 567 30.85 -7.35 10.13
C GLY A 567 30.57 -6.31 9.04
N PRO A 568 31.08 -6.52 7.83
CA PRO A 568 31.01 -5.52 6.77
C PRO A 568 29.60 -5.34 6.21
N TYR A 569 29.10 -4.11 6.18
CA TYR A 569 27.80 -3.78 5.60
C TYR A 569 27.87 -2.46 4.83
N LYS A 570 26.82 -2.17 4.05
CA LYS A 570 26.63 -0.85 3.44
C LYS A 570 25.56 -0.08 4.18
N GLU A 571 25.88 1.16 4.48
CA GLU A 571 25.01 2.09 5.17
C GLU A 571 24.33 3.04 4.18
N ILE A 572 23.03 3.23 4.38
CA ILE A 572 22.27 4.34 3.84
C ILE A 572 22.46 5.54 4.78
N LEU A 573 23.30 6.50 4.37
CA LEU A 573 23.69 7.64 5.22
C LEU A 573 22.48 8.50 5.61
N PRO A 574 22.39 9.06 6.83
CA PRO A 574 21.38 10.04 7.21
C PRO A 574 21.33 11.21 6.24
N CYS A 575 20.14 11.71 5.98
CA CYS A 575 19.97 12.87 5.11
C CYS A 575 20.53 14.14 5.79
N ASP A 576 21.27 14.94 5.03
CA ASP A 576 21.82 16.23 5.45
C ASP A 576 20.75 17.22 5.95
N GLU A 577 19.57 17.21 5.32
CA GLU A 577 18.41 18.01 5.70
C GLU A 577 17.99 17.80 7.18
N LEU A 578 18.25 16.63 7.77
CA LEU A 578 17.99 16.41 9.20
C LEU A 578 18.83 17.33 10.08
N CYS A 579 20.12 17.51 9.72
CA CYS A 579 21.00 18.42 10.42
C CYS A 579 20.56 19.87 10.19
N PHE A 580 20.28 20.26 8.95
CA PHE A 580 19.83 21.64 8.66
C PHE A 580 18.51 21.97 9.35
N ASN A 581 17.58 21.01 9.42
CA ASN A 581 16.33 21.18 10.16
C ASN A 581 16.56 21.33 11.67
N LEU A 582 17.55 20.62 12.24
CA LEU A 582 17.98 20.80 13.63
C LEU A 582 18.51 22.23 13.86
N VAL A 583 19.46 22.69 13.05
CA VAL A 583 20.03 24.05 13.16
C VAL A 583 18.95 25.13 13.02
N ARG A 584 17.99 24.94 12.10
CA ARG A 584 16.86 25.86 11.91
C ARG A 584 15.87 25.87 13.07
N SER A 585 15.68 24.75 13.76
CA SER A 585 14.64 24.60 14.77
C SER A 585 15.11 24.97 16.18
N CYS A 586 16.40 24.86 16.46
CA CYS A 586 16.98 25.07 17.78
C CYS A 586 17.60 26.47 17.97
N PRO A 587 17.70 26.96 19.22
CA PRO A 587 18.36 28.23 19.52
C PRO A 587 19.83 28.24 19.10
N ALA A 588 20.29 29.34 18.48
CA ALA A 588 21.67 29.50 18.05
C ALA A 588 22.70 29.36 19.20
N ALA A 589 22.30 29.66 20.45
CA ALA A 589 23.13 29.49 21.64
C ALA A 589 23.58 28.04 21.88
N MET A 590 22.88 27.05 21.30
CA MET A 590 23.28 25.64 21.37
C MET A 590 24.45 25.29 20.43
N GLY A 591 24.79 26.16 19.47
CA GLY A 591 26.01 26.02 18.65
C GLY A 591 25.98 24.88 17.61
N PHE A 592 24.81 24.34 17.27
CA PHE A 592 24.70 23.34 16.21
C PHE A 592 25.17 23.91 14.86
N ASN A 593 26.00 23.15 14.15
CA ASN A 593 26.48 23.46 12.80
C ASN A 593 26.49 22.19 11.96
N CYS A 594 26.17 22.31 10.68
CA CYS A 594 26.11 21.19 9.75
C CYS A 594 27.23 21.25 8.73
N PRO A 595 27.86 20.10 8.40
CA PRO A 595 28.83 20.04 7.33
C PRO A 595 28.16 20.28 5.98
N GLN A 596 28.90 20.87 5.04
CA GLN A 596 28.48 21.12 3.67
C GLN A 596 29.14 20.13 2.70
N ALA A 597 28.55 19.98 1.52
CA ALA A 597 29.18 19.22 0.44
C ALA A 597 30.55 19.83 0.10
N GLY A 598 31.60 19.02 0.20
CA GLY A 598 32.99 19.47 0.05
C GLY A 598 33.77 19.53 1.36
N ASP A 599 33.09 19.57 2.51
CA ASP A 599 33.75 19.45 3.82
C ASP A 599 34.33 18.04 4.01
N ILE A 600 35.43 17.98 4.77
CA ILE A 600 36.08 16.71 5.12
C ILE A 600 35.09 15.86 5.91
N GLY A 601 34.87 14.63 5.45
CA GLY A 601 34.00 13.65 6.11
C GLY A 601 32.51 13.80 5.79
N PHE A 602 32.08 14.81 5.01
CA PHE A 602 30.67 14.94 4.58
C PHE A 602 30.20 13.67 3.87
N ALA A 603 30.95 13.22 2.86
CA ALA A 603 30.62 12.04 2.05
C ALA A 603 30.60 10.71 2.82
N GLU A 604 31.20 10.67 4.01
CA GLU A 604 31.17 9.50 4.90
C GLU A 604 30.10 9.62 6.00
N SER A 605 29.49 10.81 6.15
CA SER A 605 28.61 11.13 7.29
C SER A 605 27.17 11.40 6.88
N TYR A 606 26.93 12.03 5.74
CA TYR A 606 25.59 12.43 5.29
C TYR A 606 25.38 12.10 3.81
N GLY A 607 24.14 11.71 3.50
CA GLY A 607 23.63 11.63 2.14
C GLY A 607 22.79 12.87 1.83
N VAL A 608 22.61 13.16 0.54
CA VAL A 608 21.79 14.29 0.10
C VAL A 608 20.34 13.84 -0.03
N PHE A 609 19.43 14.60 0.58
CA PHE A 609 17.99 14.37 0.42
C PHE A 609 17.57 14.53 -1.04
N PRO A 610 16.85 13.57 -1.65
CA PRO A 610 16.41 13.71 -3.02
C PRO A 610 15.39 14.86 -3.11
N GLN A 611 15.67 15.86 -3.94
CA GLN A 611 14.83 17.06 -4.11
C GLN A 611 13.57 16.81 -4.97
N LEU A 612 13.23 15.55 -5.23
CA LEU A 612 12.05 15.22 -6.01
C LEU A 612 10.79 15.40 -5.14
N PRO A 613 9.73 16.03 -5.65
CA PRO A 613 8.48 16.10 -4.91
C PRO A 613 8.00 14.68 -4.62
N GLY A 614 7.74 14.40 -3.35
CA GLY A 614 6.95 13.23 -2.99
C GLY A 614 5.53 13.37 -3.55
N ASP A 615 4.78 12.28 -3.63
CA ASP A 615 3.38 12.37 -4.01
C ASP A 615 2.49 12.82 -2.85
N ASP A 616 1.19 12.98 -3.13
CA ASP A 616 0.18 13.44 -2.16
C ASP A 616 0.06 12.56 -0.90
N SER A 617 0.60 11.34 -0.94
CA SER A 617 0.66 10.40 0.19
C SER A 617 1.97 10.50 0.97
N GLY A 618 2.83 11.49 0.64
CA GLY A 618 4.13 11.72 1.26
C GLY A 618 5.21 10.72 0.86
N ARG A 619 5.00 9.95 -0.23
CA ARG A 619 5.93 8.90 -0.65
C ARG A 619 7.04 9.46 -1.53
N ILE A 620 8.26 8.98 -1.33
CA ILE A 620 9.43 9.43 -2.10
C ILE A 620 10.01 8.27 -2.92
N LEU A 621 10.21 8.52 -4.21
CA LEU A 621 10.89 7.59 -5.11
C LEU A 621 12.40 7.59 -4.84
N ASN A 622 13.00 6.39 -4.83
CA ASN A 622 14.44 6.15 -4.72
C ASN A 622 15.09 6.69 -3.43
N THR A 623 15.24 5.83 -2.42
CA THR A 623 16.03 6.11 -1.22
C THR A 623 17.50 6.39 -1.59
N THR A 624 17.99 7.60 -1.32
CA THR A 624 19.42 7.94 -1.43
C THR A 624 20.07 8.28 -0.09
N CYS A 625 19.26 8.47 0.95
CA CYS A 625 19.68 8.75 2.31
C CYS A 625 18.59 8.30 3.30
N ASN A 626 18.94 8.19 4.58
CA ASN A 626 18.06 7.74 5.65
C ASN A 626 17.38 8.95 6.33
N ASN A 627 16.06 9.02 6.22
CA ASN A 627 15.22 9.96 6.96
C ASN A 627 14.10 9.18 7.66
N PRO A 628 14.18 8.96 8.99
CA PRO A 628 13.13 8.28 9.75
C PRO A 628 11.75 8.90 9.50
N GLY A 629 10.73 8.05 9.35
CA GLY A 629 9.37 8.48 9.00
C GLY A 629 9.18 8.81 7.51
N THR A 630 10.20 8.72 6.67
CA THR A 630 10.01 8.80 5.21
C THR A 630 9.76 7.40 4.65
N ILE A 631 8.63 7.24 3.96
CA ILE A 631 8.30 6.00 3.27
C ILE A 631 8.82 6.08 1.84
N TYR A 632 9.82 5.27 1.58
CA TYR A 632 10.38 5.11 0.25
C TYR A 632 9.68 3.98 -0.48
N TYR A 633 9.57 4.10 -1.79
CA TYR A 633 9.07 3.01 -2.62
C TYR A 633 9.85 2.93 -3.93
N MET A 634 9.90 1.72 -4.47
CA MET A 634 10.36 1.48 -5.84
C MET A 634 9.13 1.41 -6.73
N SER A 635 9.02 2.30 -7.73
CA SER A 635 7.96 2.18 -8.73
C SER A 635 8.17 0.90 -9.54
N ALA A 636 7.16 0.03 -9.62
CA ALA A 636 7.18 -1.17 -10.47
C ALA A 636 7.19 -0.87 -11.99
N GLY A 637 7.18 0.40 -12.38
CA GLY A 637 7.48 0.82 -13.74
C GLY A 637 8.97 1.14 -13.86
N GLY A 638 9.73 0.29 -14.54
CA GLY A 638 10.94 0.76 -15.17
C GLY A 638 10.56 1.92 -16.08
N LEU A 639 11.08 3.12 -15.81
CA LEU A 639 11.15 4.17 -16.82
C LEU A 639 12.06 3.64 -17.93
N GLU A 640 11.50 2.88 -18.86
CA GLU A 640 11.96 2.91 -20.25
C GLU A 640 11.78 4.36 -20.68
N LEU A 641 12.83 5.17 -20.47
CA LEU A 641 12.89 6.51 -21.03
C LEU A 641 12.61 6.33 -22.54
N PRO A 642 11.54 6.93 -23.08
CA PRO A 642 11.25 6.79 -24.48
C PRO A 642 12.47 7.30 -25.25
N SER A 643 13.00 6.45 -26.12
CA SER A 643 14.23 6.61 -26.93
C SER A 643 14.32 7.95 -27.72
N ILE A 644 13.24 8.72 -27.71
CA ILE A 644 13.08 10.06 -28.26
C ILE A 644 13.95 11.11 -27.54
N MET A 645 14.30 10.92 -26.26
CA MET A 645 15.23 11.83 -25.54
C MET A 645 16.71 11.61 -25.92
N LEU A 646 17.08 10.42 -26.40
CA LEU A 646 18.44 10.14 -26.87
C LEU A 646 18.71 10.69 -28.29
N MET A 647 17.68 10.83 -29.12
CA MET A 647 17.85 11.43 -30.46
C MET A 647 18.03 12.95 -30.44
N GLY A 648 17.51 13.65 -29.43
CA GLY A 648 17.68 15.11 -29.30
C GLY A 648 19.13 15.53 -29.02
N LEU A 649 19.89 14.70 -28.29
CA LEU A 649 21.31 14.95 -27.98
C LEU A 649 22.24 14.65 -29.16
N CYS A 650 21.89 13.70 -30.03
CA CYS A 650 22.67 13.43 -31.25
C CYS A 650 22.51 14.53 -32.31
N MET A 651 21.35 15.19 -32.41
CA MET A 651 21.13 16.27 -33.39
C MET A 651 21.82 17.60 -33.03
N LEU A 652 22.17 17.81 -31.76
CA LEU A 652 22.98 18.96 -31.32
C LEU A 652 24.48 18.76 -31.60
N GLY A 653 24.95 17.52 -31.76
CA GLY A 653 26.34 17.21 -32.09
C GLY A 653 26.71 17.39 -33.56
N PHE A 654 25.73 17.38 -34.48
CA PHE A 654 25.97 17.54 -35.92
C PHE A 654 25.86 18.98 -36.44
N LEU A 655 25.50 19.94 -35.58
CA LEU A 655 25.45 21.37 -35.94
C LEU A 655 26.72 22.15 -35.55
N PHE A 656 27.73 21.47 -34.99
CA PHE A 656 29.05 22.02 -34.69
C PHE A 656 30.19 21.15 -35.24
N ILE A 657 30.10 20.81 -36.54
CA ILE A 657 31.26 20.46 -37.39
C ILE A 657 31.20 21.34 -38.63
#